data_AF-A0A1A9LD28-F1
#
_entry.id   AF-A0A1A9LD28-F1
#
_cell.length_a   1.000
_cell.length_b   1.000
_cell.length_c   1.000
_cell.angle_alpha   90.00
_cell.angle_beta   90.00
_cell.angle_gamma   90.00
#
_symmetry.space_group_name_H-M   'P 1'
#
loop_
_entity.id
_entity.type
_entity.pdbx_description
1 polymer ?
#
loop_
_entity_poly.entity_id
_entity_poly.type
_entity_poly.pdbx_seq_one_letter_code
_entity_poly.pdbx_strand_id
1 'polypeptide(L)'
;MKKILYLIIIFTVNLSFAQDYSGVIKTYLEQNRTQYSLQQQDVSDISVVSQSFSKSLQAYNVYVEQRYQGIKLFNSTSPFLVKDGAVVSAKVSFTENIASKVNGVNPALTADLAISKAAAALGLSAPSNLELLQQGIDNSYIFSNGNISLENIPVQLVYQKIENGNSLRLAWDLSIYKRDASHYYSVRIDAMTGDLLETMDWVSQCELPDFSANHNYSSKKGESVLYKNNTKATKSILVDAQYRVFALPLRNPDDGPDTLVITPEDATASPFGWHDTNGATGAEFTITRGNNAYSYLDLCDTNSGNSPDGGPSLNFDFPFNLPQAPANFRDASAVNLFYLNNVIHDVMYQYGFDEASGNFQENNYGNGGAGSDYVNAEAQDGGGTDNANFATPPDGSNPRMQMYLWGGGTAPVANIFTINGGPLAGVYSGVAAGFGAGIPINLTDDLVLIEDDDAGVSTDPNDGCDNITNGGALNGKIAVIRRGECEFGFKVLAAQNNGAVAAIIVNNVAGDPPLMGAGVVGCQVTIPAFAISNVDGEPIITLLDGGGSINGTINGTNVPVSLDGSLDTEIVTHEYGHGISNRLTGGPGNTGCLQNQEQMGEGWSDFFGLVMTIYNGDQGADIRGMASYASGDPNGIRTYPYSTNFAINPHTYDDIKTEVAPHGVGSVWAAMLWEMTWDLIDEYGFDSDIYNGTGGNNIALQLVIDGLKLQPCSPGFVDGRDAILEADEISNGGANRCIIW
;
A
#
# COMPACT_ATOMS: atom_id res chain seq x y z
N MET A 1 40.02 67.47 17.16
CA MET A 1 40.10 66.17 17.85
C MET A 1 38.72 65.54 17.79
N LYS A 2 38.65 64.32 17.25
CA LYS A 2 37.43 63.63 16.78
C LYS A 2 36.50 63.26 17.96
N LYS A 3 35.19 63.53 17.81
CA LYS A 3 34.12 62.99 18.67
C LYS A 3 33.79 61.58 18.17
N ILE A 4 33.95 60.57 19.01
CA ILE A 4 33.52 59.19 18.74
C ILE A 4 32.19 59.00 19.48
N LEU A 5 31.13 58.73 18.71
CA LEU A 5 29.81 58.36 19.17
C LEU A 5 29.76 56.82 19.23
N TYR A 6 29.57 56.23 20.41
CA TYR A 6 29.32 54.80 20.53
C TYR A 6 27.83 54.54 20.30
N LEU A 7 27.51 53.88 19.18
CA LEU A 7 26.18 53.34 18.89
C LEU A 7 26.12 51.93 19.48
N ILE A 8 25.32 51.74 20.53
CA ILE A 8 25.00 50.41 21.07
C ILE A 8 23.82 49.88 20.24
N ILE A 9 24.08 48.89 19.40
CA ILE A 9 23.05 48.13 18.68
C ILE A 9 22.59 47.01 19.62
N ILE A 10 21.36 47.11 20.10
CA ILE A 10 20.67 46.02 20.80
C ILE A 10 20.16 45.06 19.71
N PHE A 11 20.79 43.89 19.59
CA PHE A 11 20.21 42.77 18.87
C PHE A 11 19.06 42.20 19.71
N THR A 12 17.82 42.51 19.35
CA THR A 12 16.66 41.74 19.80
C THR A 12 16.68 40.41 19.05
N VAL A 13 17.13 39.36 19.72
CA VAL A 13 16.92 37.98 19.27
C VAL A 13 15.43 37.70 19.43
N ASN A 14 14.67 37.72 18.34
CA ASN A 14 13.34 37.13 18.31
C ASN A 14 13.54 35.62 18.37
N LEU A 15 13.48 35.05 19.57
CA LEU A 15 13.24 33.63 19.76
C LEU A 15 11.77 33.42 19.39
N SER A 16 11.51 32.89 18.20
CA SER A 16 10.21 32.33 17.86
C SER A 16 10.00 31.12 18.78
N PHE A 17 9.24 31.33 19.86
CA PHE A 17 8.75 30.21 20.66
C PHE A 17 7.77 29.42 19.78
N ALA A 18 7.97 28.12 19.65
CA ALA A 18 6.91 27.24 19.17
C ALA A 18 5.67 27.51 20.03
N GLN A 19 4.55 27.87 19.39
CA GLN A 19 3.34 28.20 20.10
C GLN A 19 2.74 26.91 20.67
N ASP A 20 2.76 26.77 21.99
CA ASP A 20 2.14 25.66 22.69
C ASP A 20 0.61 25.88 22.73
N TYR A 21 -0.13 25.14 21.90
CA TYR A 21 -1.59 25.23 21.82
C TYR A 21 -2.32 24.58 23.00
N SER A 22 -1.61 23.86 23.88
CA SER A 22 -2.21 23.17 25.02
C SER A 22 -3.03 24.12 25.92
N GLY A 23 -2.55 25.35 26.14
CA GLY A 23 -3.24 26.33 26.98
C GLY A 23 -4.58 26.79 26.41
N VAL A 24 -4.63 27.05 25.09
CA VAL A 24 -5.85 27.48 24.39
C VAL A 24 -6.87 26.34 24.36
N ILE A 25 -6.41 25.13 24.02
CA ILE A 25 -7.27 23.94 23.94
C ILE A 25 -7.79 23.54 25.31
N LYS A 26 -6.95 23.56 26.35
CA LYS A 26 -7.38 23.28 27.73
C LYS A 26 -8.44 24.26 28.19
N THR A 27 -8.27 25.56 27.89
CA THR A 27 -9.27 26.58 28.20
C THR A 27 -10.60 26.31 27.47
N TYR A 28 -10.55 25.97 26.19
CA TYR A 28 -11.74 25.60 25.41
C TYR A 28 -12.45 24.38 26.01
N LEU A 29 -11.69 23.32 26.30
CA LEU A 29 -12.21 22.11 26.91
C LEU A 29 -12.86 22.43 28.25
N GLU A 30 -12.18 23.16 29.14
CA GLU A 30 -12.69 23.54 30.46
C GLU A 30 -14.01 24.31 30.41
N GLN A 31 -14.18 25.21 29.43
CA GLN A 31 -15.38 26.00 29.19
C GLN A 31 -16.53 25.17 28.61
N ASN A 32 -16.22 24.17 27.77
CA ASN A 32 -17.22 23.37 27.04
C ASN A 32 -17.43 21.97 27.62
N ARG A 33 -16.84 21.62 28.77
CA ARG A 33 -16.95 20.27 29.39
C ARG A 33 -18.37 19.72 29.49
N THR A 34 -19.35 20.58 29.77
CA THR A 34 -20.76 20.19 29.90
C THR A 34 -21.37 19.71 28.59
N GLN A 35 -20.93 20.24 27.44
CA GLN A 35 -21.35 19.78 26.12
C GLN A 35 -20.86 18.35 25.84
N TYR A 36 -19.68 18.00 26.34
CA TYR A 36 -19.03 16.70 26.11
C TYR A 36 -19.23 15.71 27.26
N SER A 37 -20.06 16.04 28.27
CA SER A 37 -20.25 15.23 29.49
C SER A 37 -18.94 14.94 30.26
N LEU A 38 -17.92 15.78 30.12
CA LEU A 38 -16.61 15.60 30.75
C LEU A 38 -16.55 16.21 32.15
N GLN A 39 -15.80 15.58 33.05
CA GLN A 39 -15.48 16.13 34.36
C GLN A 39 -14.18 16.95 34.30
N GLN A 40 -13.90 17.74 35.35
CA GLN A 40 -12.68 18.56 35.39
C GLN A 40 -11.41 17.70 35.27
N GLN A 41 -11.40 16.55 35.93
CA GLN A 41 -10.29 15.60 35.90
C GLN A 41 -10.03 15.06 34.48
N ASP A 42 -11.08 14.88 33.67
CA ASP A 42 -10.98 14.26 32.33
C ASP A 42 -10.28 15.16 31.30
N VAL A 43 -10.15 16.47 31.55
CA VAL A 43 -9.46 17.43 30.68
C VAL A 43 -8.24 18.06 31.35
N SER A 44 -7.90 17.58 32.54
CA SER A 44 -6.82 18.17 33.35
C SER A 44 -5.43 17.77 32.85
N ASP A 45 -5.32 16.57 32.28
CA ASP A 45 -4.11 15.96 31.75
C ASP A 45 -4.32 15.61 30.27
N ILE A 46 -3.81 16.48 29.41
CA ILE A 46 -3.87 16.36 27.94
C ILE A 46 -2.46 16.56 27.39
N SER A 47 -2.20 16.04 26.19
CA SER A 47 -0.95 16.28 25.47
C SER A 47 -1.23 16.62 24.02
N VAL A 48 -0.54 17.63 23.48
CA VAL A 48 -0.52 17.90 22.05
C VAL A 48 0.46 16.91 21.43
N VAL A 49 -0.03 16.00 20.59
CA VAL A 49 0.79 14.94 19.98
C VAL A 49 1.37 15.35 18.63
N SER A 50 0.63 16.18 17.89
CA SER A 50 1.09 16.73 16.62
C SER A 50 0.33 18.01 16.29
N GLN A 51 0.93 18.83 15.44
CA GLN A 51 0.31 20.05 14.92
C GLN A 51 0.87 20.39 13.55
N SER A 52 0.01 20.84 12.63
CA SER A 52 0.41 21.30 11.31
C SER A 52 -0.39 22.53 10.89
N PHE A 53 0.25 23.43 10.13
CA PHE A 53 -0.45 24.59 9.58
C PHE A 53 -1.07 24.20 8.24
N SER A 54 -2.41 24.27 8.14
CA SER A 54 -3.09 24.12 6.86
C SER A 54 -3.14 25.47 6.14
N LYS A 55 -2.52 25.53 4.95
CA LYS A 55 -2.51 26.71 4.08
C LYS A 55 -3.91 27.05 3.57
N SER A 56 -4.69 26.03 3.17
CA SER A 56 -6.06 26.17 2.66
C SER A 56 -7.03 26.67 3.74
N LEU A 57 -6.96 26.12 4.95
CA LEU A 57 -7.83 26.53 6.06
C LEU A 57 -7.36 27.83 6.73
N GLN A 58 -6.10 28.22 6.50
CA GLN A 58 -5.39 29.30 7.21
C GLN A 58 -5.48 29.14 8.73
N ALA A 59 -5.25 27.92 9.20
CA ALA A 59 -5.41 27.53 10.60
C ALA A 59 -4.46 26.38 10.95
N TYR A 60 -4.26 26.17 12.25
CA TYR A 60 -3.47 25.05 12.76
C TYR A 60 -4.38 23.87 13.08
N ASN A 61 -4.13 22.73 12.43
CA ASN A 61 -4.62 21.44 12.88
C ASN A 61 -3.77 21.03 14.09
N VAL A 62 -4.42 20.71 15.19
CA VAL A 62 -3.76 20.32 16.44
C VAL A 62 -4.43 19.06 16.95
N TYR A 63 -3.66 17.99 17.07
CA TYR A 63 -4.14 16.71 17.57
C TYR A 63 -3.77 16.58 19.03
N VAL A 64 -4.77 16.26 19.86
CA VAL A 64 -4.62 16.21 21.31
C VAL A 64 -5.09 14.87 21.82
N GLU A 65 -4.26 14.22 22.63
CA GLU A 65 -4.60 12.98 23.32
C GLU A 65 -5.02 13.25 24.77
N GLN A 66 -5.90 12.38 25.27
CA GLN A 66 -6.28 12.37 26.67
C GLN A 66 -5.31 11.50 27.47
N ARG A 67 -4.92 11.97 28.66
CA ARG A 67 -4.07 11.19 29.57
C ARG A 67 -4.70 11.10 30.95
N TYR A 68 -4.24 10.11 31.71
CA TYR A 68 -4.56 9.98 33.12
C TYR A 68 -3.32 9.61 33.91
N GLN A 69 -2.90 10.51 34.79
CA GLN A 69 -1.66 10.37 35.58
C GLN A 69 -0.42 10.15 34.71
N GLY A 70 -0.34 10.86 33.57
CA GLY A 70 0.78 10.76 32.63
C GLY A 70 0.76 9.56 31.69
N ILE A 71 -0.27 8.69 31.76
CA ILE A 71 -0.44 7.56 30.84
C ILE A 71 -1.50 7.90 29.80
N LYS A 72 -1.17 7.76 28.52
CA LYS A 72 -2.10 8.06 27.41
C LYS A 72 -3.24 7.06 27.33
N LEU A 73 -4.42 7.54 26.92
CA LEU A 73 -5.52 6.68 26.50
C LEU A 73 -5.37 6.37 25.01
N PHE A 74 -5.28 5.10 24.67
CA PHE A 74 -5.15 4.65 23.29
C PHE A 74 -6.38 5.05 22.45
N ASN A 75 -6.15 5.48 21.20
CA ASN A 75 -7.17 5.99 20.28
C ASN A 75 -8.09 7.09 20.85
N SER A 76 -7.59 7.89 21.80
CA SER A 76 -8.31 9.07 22.34
C SER A 76 -7.99 10.37 21.60
N THR A 77 -7.21 10.29 20.51
CA THR A 77 -6.76 11.46 19.77
C THR A 77 -7.94 12.23 19.20
N SER A 78 -8.00 13.51 19.54
CA SER A 78 -9.07 14.44 19.16
C SER A 78 -8.47 15.57 18.31
N PRO A 79 -8.96 15.79 17.07
CA PRO A 79 -8.53 16.93 16.27
C PRO A 79 -9.19 18.23 16.74
N PHE A 80 -8.39 19.28 16.77
CA PHE A 80 -8.80 20.66 16.99
C PHE A 80 -8.28 21.52 15.85
N LEU A 81 -9.08 22.50 15.44
CA LEU A 81 -8.63 23.55 14.53
C LEU A 81 -8.51 24.86 15.30
N VAL A 82 -7.30 25.44 15.31
CA VAL A 82 -7.01 26.70 15.97
C VAL A 82 -6.74 27.79 14.93
N LYS A 83 -7.54 28.84 14.95
CA LYS A 83 -7.44 30.01 14.06
C LYS A 83 -7.47 31.28 14.88
N ASP A 84 -6.54 32.19 14.62
CA ASP A 84 -6.40 33.49 15.33
C ASP A 84 -6.36 33.36 16.87
N GLY A 85 -5.74 32.29 17.37
CA GLY A 85 -5.59 32.02 18.81
C GLY A 85 -6.85 31.50 19.50
N ALA A 86 -7.88 31.10 18.74
CA ALA A 86 -9.11 30.49 19.24
C ALA A 86 -9.37 29.13 18.58
N VAL A 87 -9.99 28.22 19.33
CA VAL A 87 -10.50 26.96 18.79
C VAL A 87 -11.75 27.27 17.97
N VAL A 88 -11.73 26.94 16.68
CA VAL A 88 -12.85 27.12 15.74
C VAL A 88 -13.54 25.80 15.39
N SER A 89 -12.84 24.68 15.55
CA SER A 89 -13.39 23.33 15.43
C SER A 89 -12.79 22.38 16.46
N ALA A 90 -13.57 21.40 16.93
CA ALA A 90 -13.14 20.37 17.86
C ALA A 90 -13.97 19.08 17.70
N LYS A 91 -13.33 17.95 17.39
CA LYS A 91 -13.94 16.62 17.45
C LYS A 91 -13.41 15.86 18.67
N VAL A 92 -14.06 16.06 19.81
CA VAL A 92 -13.60 15.53 21.10
C VAL A 92 -14.08 14.10 21.31
N SER A 93 -13.15 13.14 21.37
CA SER A 93 -13.39 11.71 21.60
C SER A 93 -13.03 11.24 23.02
N PHE A 94 -12.82 12.18 23.94
CA PHE A 94 -12.34 11.92 25.29
C PHE A 94 -13.30 11.03 26.10
N THR A 95 -12.72 10.13 26.90
CA THR A 95 -13.45 9.26 27.82
C THR A 95 -13.84 10.01 29.09
N GLU A 96 -15.12 9.94 29.44
CA GLU A 96 -15.66 10.47 30.69
C GLU A 96 -15.27 9.63 31.92
N ASN A 97 -15.08 10.31 33.06
CA ASN A 97 -14.90 9.71 34.38
C ASN A 97 -13.82 8.62 34.45
N ILE A 98 -12.62 8.94 33.93
CA ILE A 98 -11.51 7.97 33.81
C ILE A 98 -11.14 7.34 35.15
N ALA A 99 -11.11 8.15 36.22
CA ALA A 99 -10.67 7.72 37.54
C ALA A 99 -11.45 6.52 38.10
N SER A 100 -12.73 6.36 37.72
CA SER A 100 -13.54 5.20 38.14
C SER A 100 -13.43 3.99 37.23
N LYS A 101 -12.77 4.11 36.07
CA LYS A 101 -12.74 3.09 35.01
C LYS A 101 -11.41 2.35 34.93
N VAL A 102 -10.32 2.93 35.41
CA VAL A 102 -8.96 2.33 35.36
C VAL A 102 -8.78 1.20 36.38
N ASN A 103 -8.02 0.18 36.00
CA ASN A 103 -7.68 -0.96 36.87
C ASN A 103 -6.37 -0.78 37.68
N GLY A 104 -5.53 0.20 37.34
CA GLY A 104 -4.26 0.49 38.01
C GLY A 104 -3.43 1.52 37.23
N VAL A 105 -2.30 1.94 37.81
CA VAL A 105 -1.39 2.96 37.23
C VAL A 105 0.06 2.47 37.11
N ASN A 106 0.39 1.32 37.70
CA ASN A 106 1.72 0.71 37.61
C ASN A 106 1.57 -0.68 36.97
N PRO A 107 2.34 -1.01 35.92
CA PRO A 107 2.28 -2.32 35.28
C PRO A 107 2.84 -3.40 36.20
N ALA A 108 2.24 -4.60 36.19
CA ALA A 108 2.78 -5.78 36.87
C ALA A 108 3.76 -6.56 35.98
N LEU A 109 3.60 -6.45 34.66
CA LEU A 109 4.47 -7.06 33.65
C LEU A 109 5.45 -6.03 33.09
N THR A 110 6.68 -6.46 32.84
CA THR A 110 7.67 -5.67 32.11
C THR A 110 7.40 -5.69 30.60
N ALA A 111 7.93 -4.69 29.88
CA ALA A 111 7.73 -4.57 28.43
C ALA A 111 8.26 -5.78 27.64
N ASP A 112 9.42 -6.33 28.02
CA ASP A 112 10.00 -7.53 27.38
C ASP A 112 9.12 -8.79 27.54
N LEU A 113 8.48 -8.92 28.71
CA LEU A 113 7.53 -10.01 28.95
C LEU A 113 6.24 -9.80 28.16
N ALA A 114 5.80 -8.55 27.98
CA ALA A 114 4.66 -8.22 27.12
C ALA A 114 4.93 -8.59 25.64
N ILE A 115 6.14 -8.32 25.12
CA ILE A 115 6.56 -8.75 23.76
C ILE A 115 6.46 -10.28 23.65
N SER A 116 6.96 -11.01 24.64
CA SER A 116 6.90 -12.48 24.65
C SER A 116 5.46 -13.01 24.67
N LYS A 117 4.54 -12.30 25.37
CA LYS A 117 3.11 -12.62 25.39
C LYS A 117 2.42 -12.32 24.06
N ALA A 118 2.73 -11.20 23.44
CA ALA A 118 2.22 -10.85 22.11
C ALA A 118 2.67 -11.87 21.06
N ALA A 119 3.95 -12.23 21.02
CA ALA A 119 4.47 -13.24 20.10
C ALA A 119 3.72 -14.58 20.24
N ALA A 120 3.52 -15.05 21.48
CA ALA A 120 2.76 -16.27 21.75
C ALA A 120 1.28 -16.16 21.33
N ALA A 121 0.63 -15.02 21.55
CA ALA A 121 -0.77 -14.80 21.19
C ALA A 121 -0.98 -14.73 19.67
N LEU A 122 0.02 -14.22 18.93
CA LEU A 122 0.03 -14.17 17.47
C LEU A 122 0.51 -15.46 16.80
N GLY A 123 0.81 -16.51 17.57
CA GLY A 123 1.31 -17.79 17.04
C GLY A 123 2.75 -17.74 16.51
N LEU A 124 3.52 -16.71 16.88
CA LEU A 124 4.92 -16.56 16.49
C LEU A 124 5.85 -17.37 17.42
N SER A 125 7.08 -17.58 16.95
CA SER A 125 8.14 -18.17 17.78
C SER A 125 8.49 -17.24 18.95
N ALA A 126 9.08 -17.81 20.01
CA ALA A 126 9.55 -17.02 21.13
C ALA A 126 10.66 -16.04 20.66
N PRO A 127 10.63 -14.76 21.07
CA PRO A 127 11.68 -13.81 20.70
C PRO A 127 13.06 -14.29 21.12
N SER A 128 14.06 -14.07 20.27
CA SER A 128 15.45 -14.43 20.52
C SER A 128 16.35 -13.20 20.36
N ASN A 129 17.36 -13.05 21.23
CA ASN A 129 18.25 -11.88 21.27
C ASN A 129 17.51 -10.54 21.38
N LEU A 130 16.44 -10.52 22.18
CA LEU A 130 15.69 -9.30 22.45
C LEU A 130 16.51 -8.38 23.37
N GLU A 131 16.87 -7.20 22.87
CA GLU A 131 17.70 -6.22 23.57
C GLU A 131 16.97 -4.88 23.66
N LEU A 132 17.07 -4.20 24.79
CA LEU A 132 16.56 -2.84 24.93
C LEU A 132 17.53 -1.87 24.23
N LEU A 133 17.07 -1.25 23.15
CA LEU A 133 17.85 -0.29 22.36
C LEU A 133 17.71 1.13 22.90
N GLN A 134 16.49 1.52 23.27
CA GLN A 134 16.20 2.87 23.75
C GLN A 134 15.12 2.86 24.84
N GLN A 135 15.31 3.70 25.85
CA GLN A 135 14.29 4.03 26.84
C GLN A 135 13.84 5.47 26.63
N GLY A 136 12.55 5.65 26.34
CA GLY A 136 11.90 6.93 26.14
C GLY A 136 11.28 7.52 27.41
N ILE A 137 10.46 8.55 27.23
CA ILE A 137 9.61 9.14 28.28
C ILE A 137 8.30 8.37 28.42
N ASP A 138 7.54 8.62 29.49
CA ASP A 138 6.18 8.08 29.71
C ASP A 138 6.07 6.55 29.55
N ASN A 139 7.08 5.82 30.05
CA ASN A 139 7.20 4.36 29.94
C ASN A 139 7.17 3.85 28.49
N SER A 140 7.84 4.56 27.58
CA SER A 140 8.13 4.11 26.22
C SER A 140 9.51 3.45 26.11
N TYR A 141 9.64 2.44 25.27
CA TYR A 141 10.84 1.65 25.04
C TYR A 141 10.93 1.25 23.56
N ILE A 142 12.14 1.03 23.05
CA ILE A 142 12.39 0.39 21.75
C ILE A 142 13.27 -0.82 22.01
N PHE A 143 12.78 -1.99 21.63
CA PHE A 143 13.54 -3.24 21.66
C PHE A 143 14.01 -3.64 20.26
N SER A 144 15.07 -4.44 20.19
CA SER A 144 15.46 -5.09 18.94
C SER A 144 14.33 -5.96 18.39
N ASN A 145 14.41 -6.32 17.11
CA ASN A 145 13.35 -7.07 16.43
C ASN A 145 13.09 -8.50 16.95
N GLY A 146 13.95 -9.00 17.85
CA GLY A 146 13.78 -10.31 18.51
C GLY A 146 13.74 -11.52 17.56
N ASN A 147 14.16 -11.36 16.29
CA ASN A 147 13.98 -12.33 15.21
C ASN A 147 12.50 -12.74 14.95
N ILE A 148 11.55 -11.92 15.40
CA ILE A 148 10.11 -12.11 15.21
C ILE A 148 9.48 -10.97 14.40
N SER A 149 10.17 -9.85 14.28
CA SER A 149 9.74 -8.65 13.58
C SER A 149 10.74 -8.27 12.48
N LEU A 150 10.29 -7.59 11.41
CA LEU A 150 11.18 -6.92 10.45
C LEU A 150 11.82 -5.69 11.09
N GLU A 151 11.01 -4.91 11.81
CA GLU A 151 11.42 -3.69 12.47
C GLU A 151 11.71 -3.90 13.96
N ASN A 152 12.45 -2.95 14.54
CA ASN A 152 12.56 -2.84 16.00
C ASN A 152 11.17 -2.67 16.62
N ILE A 153 10.98 -3.20 17.83
CA ILE A 153 9.67 -3.29 18.48
C ILE A 153 9.52 -2.09 19.45
N PRO A 154 8.80 -1.02 19.08
CA PRO A 154 8.41 0.00 20.04
C PRO A 154 7.37 -0.57 21.01
N VAL A 155 7.47 -0.17 22.27
CA VAL A 155 6.52 -0.54 23.34
C VAL A 155 6.22 0.68 24.20
N GLN A 156 4.95 0.96 24.47
CA GLN A 156 4.53 2.04 25.34
C GLN A 156 3.40 1.62 26.29
N LEU A 157 3.43 2.13 27.52
CA LEU A 157 2.34 1.91 28.47
C LEU A 157 1.16 2.83 28.15
N VAL A 158 -0.04 2.25 28.02
CA VAL A 158 -1.28 2.95 27.64
C VAL A 158 -2.48 2.48 28.46
N TYR A 159 -3.58 3.21 28.38
CA TYR A 159 -4.91 2.71 28.76
C TYR A 159 -5.70 2.31 27.52
N GLN A 160 -6.08 1.03 27.44
CA GLN A 160 -6.97 0.48 26.42
C GLN A 160 -8.42 0.52 26.90
N LYS A 161 -9.32 1.01 26.03
CA LYS A 161 -10.77 0.96 26.25
C LYS A 161 -11.31 -0.43 25.92
N ILE A 162 -12.14 -0.98 26.81
CA ILE A 162 -12.83 -2.25 26.58
C ILE A 162 -14.30 -1.95 26.27
N GLU A 163 -14.68 -2.06 24.99
CA GLU A 163 -15.99 -1.63 24.48
C GLU A 163 -17.18 -2.25 25.23
N ASN A 164 -17.10 -3.52 25.59
CA ASN A 164 -18.19 -4.24 26.28
C ASN A 164 -18.23 -3.99 27.80
N GLY A 165 -17.21 -3.34 28.38
CA GLY A 165 -17.04 -3.22 29.82
C GLY A 165 -17.18 -1.82 30.40
N ASN A 166 -17.22 -0.77 29.55
CA ASN A 166 -17.05 0.63 29.96
C ASN A 166 -15.90 0.81 30.96
N SER A 167 -14.81 0.05 30.76
CA SER A 167 -13.65 -0.01 31.64
C SER A 167 -12.37 0.27 30.85
N LEU A 168 -11.35 0.73 31.56
CA LEU A 168 -10.03 1.02 31.02
C LEU A 168 -9.02 0.05 31.62
N ARG A 169 -8.24 -0.61 30.76
CA ARG A 169 -7.20 -1.56 31.15
C ARG A 169 -5.85 -0.96 30.88
N LEU A 170 -4.99 -0.95 31.91
CA LEU A 170 -3.58 -0.65 31.73
C LEU A 170 -2.96 -1.73 30.84
N ALA A 171 -2.36 -1.32 29.73
CA ALA A 171 -1.87 -2.20 28.68
C ALA A 171 -0.52 -1.74 28.14
N TRP A 172 0.25 -2.68 27.62
CA TRP A 172 1.40 -2.41 26.76
C TRP A 172 0.92 -2.40 25.31
N ASP A 173 1.07 -1.25 24.66
CA ASP A 173 0.93 -1.08 23.21
C ASP A 173 2.28 -1.35 22.56
N LEU A 174 2.34 -2.29 21.63
CA LEU A 174 3.57 -2.64 20.90
C LEU A 174 3.25 -3.00 19.46
N SER A 175 4.26 -2.89 18.58
CA SER A 175 4.10 -3.31 17.18
C SER A 175 5.05 -4.43 16.78
N ILE A 176 4.55 -5.40 16.01
CA ILE A 176 5.31 -6.53 15.46
C ILE A 176 5.00 -6.59 13.96
N TYR A 177 6.01 -6.32 13.14
CA TYR A 177 5.90 -6.47 11.70
C TYR A 177 6.37 -7.87 11.32
N LYS A 178 5.48 -8.78 10.91
CA LYS A 178 5.89 -10.15 10.60
C LYS A 178 7.00 -10.17 9.54
N ARG A 179 7.87 -11.18 9.63
CA ARG A 179 9.06 -11.32 8.78
C ARG A 179 8.77 -11.59 7.30
N ASP A 180 7.56 -12.04 7.00
CA ASP A 180 7.02 -12.23 5.66
C ASP A 180 6.23 -11.01 5.17
N ALA A 181 6.33 -9.88 5.87
CA ALA A 181 5.59 -8.63 5.60
C ALA A 181 4.06 -8.75 5.51
N SER A 182 3.49 -9.93 5.74
CA SER A 182 2.07 -10.18 5.48
C SER A 182 1.13 -9.45 6.44
N HIS A 183 1.64 -9.10 7.63
CA HIS A 183 0.89 -8.36 8.65
C HIS A 183 1.82 -7.47 9.46
N TYR A 184 1.36 -6.25 9.75
CA TYR A 184 2.04 -5.33 10.65
C TYR A 184 1.12 -5.02 11.82
N TYR A 185 1.23 -5.83 12.87
CA TYR A 185 0.32 -5.76 13.99
C TYR A 185 0.72 -4.69 15.01
N SER A 186 -0.21 -3.81 15.36
CA SER A 186 -0.23 -3.13 16.65
C SER A 186 -1.06 -3.96 17.63
N VAL A 187 -0.49 -4.25 18.80
CA VAL A 187 -1.01 -5.23 19.76
C VAL A 187 -1.10 -4.60 21.13
N ARG A 188 -2.24 -4.79 21.81
CA ARG A 188 -2.44 -4.35 23.19
C ARG A 188 -2.46 -5.56 24.12
N ILE A 189 -1.45 -5.66 24.98
CA ILE A 189 -1.31 -6.72 25.98
C ILE A 189 -1.62 -6.14 27.36
N ASP A 190 -2.51 -6.78 28.12
CA ASP A 190 -2.84 -6.33 29.47
C ASP A 190 -1.59 -6.30 30.35
N ALA A 191 -1.26 -5.14 30.92
CA ALA A 191 -0.04 -4.93 31.66
C ALA A 191 -0.05 -5.59 33.06
N MET A 192 -1.18 -6.17 33.48
CA MET A 192 -1.34 -6.89 34.75
C MET A 192 -1.34 -8.40 34.55
N THR A 193 -2.06 -8.90 33.54
CA THR A 193 -2.30 -10.34 33.33
C THR A 193 -1.51 -10.93 32.18
N GLY A 194 -1.18 -10.11 31.18
CA GLY A 194 -0.51 -10.54 29.95
C GLY A 194 -1.46 -11.12 28.92
N ASP A 195 -2.77 -10.90 29.10
CA ASP A 195 -3.79 -11.31 28.14
C ASP A 195 -3.77 -10.37 26.92
N LEU A 196 -4.04 -10.93 25.74
CA LEU A 196 -4.26 -10.14 24.53
C LEU A 196 -5.61 -9.41 24.65
N LEU A 197 -5.58 -8.07 24.59
CA LEU A 197 -6.77 -7.23 24.65
C LEU A 197 -7.29 -6.86 23.27
N GLU A 198 -6.37 -6.50 22.36
CA GLU A 198 -6.71 -6.04 21.01
C GLU A 198 -5.53 -6.26 20.06
N THR A 199 -5.83 -6.48 18.78
CA THR A 199 -4.86 -6.50 17.69
C THR A 199 -5.44 -5.69 16.55
N MET A 200 -4.61 -4.82 15.97
CA MET A 200 -4.91 -4.03 14.79
C MET A 200 -3.83 -4.30 13.76
N ASP A 201 -4.22 -4.48 12.51
CA ASP A 201 -3.28 -4.70 11.41
C ASP A 201 -3.13 -3.40 10.63
N TRP A 202 -1.89 -2.96 10.40
CA TRP A 202 -1.59 -1.77 9.63
C TRP A 202 -1.37 -2.06 8.13
N VAL A 203 -1.44 -3.33 7.71
CA VAL A 203 -1.48 -3.72 6.29
C VAL A 203 -2.91 -3.60 5.77
N SER A 204 -3.13 -2.78 4.75
CA SER A 204 -4.36 -2.72 3.95
C SER A 204 -4.11 -3.40 2.60
N GLN A 205 -5.05 -4.21 2.10
CA GLN A 205 -4.87 -5.05 0.90
C GLN A 205 -6.06 -4.94 -0.05
N CYS A 206 -5.84 -5.10 -1.36
CA CYS A 206 -6.83 -5.04 -2.44
C CYS A 206 -7.14 -6.43 -3.05
N GLU A 207 -8.00 -7.24 -2.40
CA GLU A 207 -8.37 -8.56 -2.95
C GLU A 207 -9.44 -8.48 -4.06
N LEU A 208 -9.32 -9.30 -5.11
CA LEU A 208 -10.38 -9.57 -6.09
C LEU A 208 -11.53 -10.39 -5.47
N PRO A 209 -12.79 -9.91 -5.48
CA PRO A 209 -13.94 -10.77 -5.30
C PRO A 209 -14.30 -11.49 -6.63
N ASP A 210 -14.67 -12.77 -6.53
CA ASP A 210 -14.95 -13.68 -7.65
C ASP A 210 -16.26 -13.33 -8.38
N PHE A 211 -16.19 -12.64 -9.53
CA PHE A 211 -17.35 -12.32 -10.35
C PHE A 211 -17.10 -12.57 -11.85
N SER A 212 -17.94 -13.42 -12.47
CA SER A 212 -17.83 -13.81 -13.88
C SER A 212 -19.03 -13.35 -14.71
N ALA A 213 -18.88 -12.35 -15.61
CA ALA A 213 -19.74 -12.18 -16.80
C ALA A 213 -19.20 -11.15 -17.82
N ASN A 214 -18.85 -11.63 -19.03
CA ASN A 214 -18.34 -10.84 -20.16
C ASN A 214 -19.41 -10.02 -20.92
N HIS A 215 -19.12 -8.76 -21.28
CA HIS A 215 -19.75 -8.07 -22.42
C HIS A 215 -18.80 -7.10 -23.16
N ASN A 216 -18.66 -7.29 -24.48
CA ASN A 216 -17.80 -6.53 -25.40
C ASN A 216 -18.51 -5.34 -26.04
N TYR A 217 -17.91 -4.13 -26.08
CA TYR A 217 -18.14 -3.13 -27.13
C TYR A 217 -16.96 -2.16 -27.32
N SER A 218 -16.78 -1.70 -28.58
CA SER A 218 -15.59 -1.01 -29.10
C SER A 218 -15.67 0.53 -29.14
N SER A 219 -14.55 1.19 -28.83
CA SER A 219 -14.35 2.65 -28.76
C SER A 219 -13.84 3.31 -30.07
N LYS A 220 -13.91 4.65 -30.15
CA LYS A 220 -13.13 5.48 -31.10
C LYS A 220 -12.70 6.82 -30.50
N LYS A 221 -11.39 7.11 -30.60
CA LYS A 221 -10.61 8.27 -30.11
C LYS A 221 -10.69 9.52 -31.02
N GLY A 222 -10.37 10.69 -30.46
CA GLY A 222 -9.99 11.91 -31.18
C GLY A 222 -9.30 12.96 -30.29
N GLU A 223 -8.05 13.29 -30.62
CA GLU A 223 -7.09 14.15 -29.89
C GLU A 223 -7.27 15.67 -30.11
N SER A 224 -6.80 16.51 -29.19
CA SER A 224 -6.41 17.92 -29.46
C SER A 224 -5.40 18.47 -28.44
N VAL A 225 -4.46 19.28 -28.95
CA VAL A 225 -3.32 19.95 -28.28
C VAL A 225 -3.61 21.45 -28.19
N LEU A 226 -3.10 22.18 -27.18
CA LEU A 226 -2.53 23.56 -27.23
C LEU A 226 -2.52 24.30 -25.86
N TYR A 227 -1.33 24.56 -25.28
CA TYR A 227 -0.70 25.89 -25.05
C TYR A 227 0.34 25.90 -23.91
N LYS A 228 1.34 26.77 -24.11
CA LYS A 228 2.62 26.89 -23.39
C LYS A 228 2.54 27.73 -22.11
N ASN A 229 3.15 27.21 -21.05
CA ASN A 229 3.54 27.90 -19.82
C ASN A 229 4.65 28.94 -20.04
N ASN A 230 4.62 30.00 -19.23
CA ASN A 230 5.74 30.92 -19.06
C ASN A 230 6.03 31.20 -17.57
N THR A 231 7.14 30.59 -17.12
CA THR A 231 8.25 31.14 -16.29
C THR A 231 7.98 31.61 -14.85
N LYS A 232 8.84 31.38 -13.85
CA LYS A 232 10.07 30.56 -13.65
C LYS A 232 10.43 30.74 -12.17
N ALA A 233 10.68 29.66 -11.43
CA ALA A 233 11.62 29.66 -10.31
C ALA A 233 12.96 29.07 -10.79
N THR A 234 14.06 29.54 -10.22
CA THR A 234 15.43 29.26 -10.67
C THR A 234 15.84 27.82 -10.39
N LYS A 235 16.07 27.04 -11.47
CA LYS A 235 16.64 25.68 -11.48
C LYS A 235 18.03 25.68 -10.82
N SER A 236 18.19 24.90 -9.75
CA SER A 236 19.47 24.27 -9.39
C SER A 236 19.86 23.33 -10.54
N ILE A 237 21.15 23.22 -10.88
CA ILE A 237 21.59 22.32 -11.95
C ILE A 237 21.52 20.88 -11.40
N LEU A 238 20.33 20.30 -11.44
CA LEU A 238 20.11 18.87 -11.40
C LEU A 238 20.56 18.30 -12.76
N VAL A 239 21.14 17.11 -12.75
CA VAL A 239 21.21 16.29 -13.95
C VAL A 239 19.76 16.11 -14.41
N ASP A 240 19.45 16.36 -15.69
CA ASP A 240 18.08 16.20 -16.19
C ASP A 240 17.73 14.69 -16.19
N ALA A 241 17.25 14.19 -15.04
CA ALA A 241 16.82 12.80 -14.89
C ALA A 241 15.66 12.50 -15.84
N GLN A 242 15.67 11.32 -16.44
CA GLN A 242 14.65 10.92 -17.40
C GLN A 242 14.13 9.52 -17.12
N TYR A 243 12.83 9.33 -17.32
CA TYR A 243 12.12 8.09 -16.97
C TYR A 243 11.18 7.70 -18.10
N ARG A 244 11.26 6.46 -18.58
CA ARG A 244 10.25 5.91 -19.49
C ARG A 244 9.11 5.30 -18.67
N VAL A 245 7.91 5.88 -18.76
CA VAL A 245 6.78 5.59 -17.85
C VAL A 245 5.42 5.77 -18.52
N PHE A 246 4.37 5.22 -17.92
CA PHE A 246 2.98 5.59 -18.21
C PHE A 246 2.63 6.83 -17.39
N ALA A 247 2.89 8.01 -17.96
CA ALA A 247 2.72 9.27 -17.26
C ALA A 247 1.23 9.61 -17.06
N LEU A 248 0.90 10.26 -15.93
CA LEU A 248 -0.40 10.87 -15.73
C LEU A 248 -0.82 11.74 -16.93
N PRO A 249 -2.10 11.75 -17.31
CA PRO A 249 -3.23 11.11 -16.62
C PRO A 249 -3.56 9.69 -17.11
N LEU A 250 -2.63 8.96 -17.74
CA LEU A 250 -2.91 7.59 -18.17
C LEU A 250 -3.24 6.71 -16.94
N ARG A 251 -4.38 6.03 -16.96
CA ARG A 251 -4.74 5.06 -15.92
C ARG A 251 -3.80 3.88 -15.93
N ASN A 252 -3.50 3.40 -17.13
CA ASN A 252 -2.76 2.16 -17.35
C ASN A 252 -2.34 2.07 -18.84
N PRO A 253 -1.65 0.99 -19.25
CA PRO A 253 -1.18 0.84 -20.63
C PRO A 253 -2.27 0.77 -21.72
N ASP A 254 -3.54 0.51 -21.38
CA ASP A 254 -4.63 0.46 -22.36
C ASP A 254 -5.04 1.86 -22.87
N ASP A 255 -4.76 2.90 -22.08
CA ASP A 255 -5.13 4.28 -22.42
C ASP A 255 -4.19 4.91 -23.45
N GLY A 256 -2.91 4.55 -23.42
CA GLY A 256 -1.89 5.16 -24.26
C GLY A 256 -0.50 4.55 -24.12
N PRO A 257 0.43 4.91 -25.04
CA PRO A 257 1.80 4.43 -24.99
C PRO A 257 2.58 5.04 -23.82
N ASP A 258 3.65 4.36 -23.42
CA ASP A 258 4.66 4.91 -22.52
C ASP A 258 5.34 6.16 -23.13
N THR A 259 5.86 7.02 -22.27
CA THR A 259 6.54 8.27 -22.65
C THR A 259 7.83 8.44 -21.87
N LEU A 260 8.81 9.11 -22.48
CA LEU A 260 10.04 9.51 -21.79
C LEU A 260 9.82 10.91 -21.18
N VAL A 261 9.65 10.97 -19.87
CA VAL A 261 9.53 12.23 -19.11
C VAL A 261 10.90 12.68 -18.63
N ILE A 262 11.14 14.01 -18.60
CA ILE A 262 12.43 14.60 -18.24
C ILE A 262 12.19 15.66 -17.16
N THR A 263 12.93 15.56 -16.04
CA THR A 263 12.79 16.46 -14.88
C THR A 263 11.33 16.57 -14.40
N PRO A 264 10.65 15.45 -14.06
CA PRO A 264 9.26 15.46 -13.62
C PRO A 264 9.07 16.00 -12.17
N GLU A 265 10.15 16.15 -11.40
CA GLU A 265 10.08 16.56 -9.99
C GLU A 265 9.45 17.95 -9.78
N ASP A 266 8.59 18.07 -8.77
CA ASP A 266 8.11 19.38 -8.32
C ASP A 266 9.15 20.07 -7.42
N ALA A 267 9.45 21.33 -7.72
CA ALA A 267 10.50 22.07 -7.00
C ALA A 267 10.11 22.49 -5.57
N THR A 268 8.82 22.42 -5.22
CA THR A 268 8.34 22.73 -3.86
C THR A 268 8.33 21.47 -3.00
N ALA A 269 7.75 20.39 -3.52
CA ALA A 269 7.64 19.13 -2.80
C ALA A 269 8.96 18.34 -2.76
N SER A 270 9.72 18.38 -3.86
CA SER A 270 10.99 17.68 -4.05
C SER A 270 12.11 18.66 -4.43
N PRO A 271 12.52 19.59 -3.53
CA PRO A 271 13.45 20.68 -3.85
C PRO A 271 14.87 20.23 -4.27
N PHE A 272 15.24 18.98 -3.95
CA PHE A 272 16.53 18.37 -4.32
C PHE A 272 16.38 17.27 -5.40
N GLY A 273 15.20 17.14 -5.99
CA GLY A 273 14.84 16.07 -6.91
C GLY A 273 14.59 14.74 -6.21
N TRP A 274 14.28 13.70 -6.98
CA TRP A 274 13.85 12.41 -6.43
C TRP A 274 14.99 11.46 -6.05
N HIS A 275 16.26 11.84 -6.25
CA HIS A 275 17.44 10.97 -6.02
C HIS A 275 18.38 11.48 -4.91
N ASP A 276 17.86 12.34 -4.04
CA ASP A 276 18.57 12.88 -2.89
C ASP A 276 17.80 12.55 -1.62
N THR A 277 18.51 12.33 -0.50
CA THR A 277 17.93 12.15 0.83
C THR A 277 18.55 13.09 1.87
N ASN A 278 19.63 13.80 1.55
CA ASN A 278 20.42 14.51 2.54
C ASN A 278 20.27 16.05 2.45
N GLY A 279 19.55 16.55 1.44
CA GLY A 279 19.32 17.97 1.20
C GLY A 279 20.54 18.70 0.65
N ALA A 280 21.53 17.97 0.13
CA ALA A 280 22.65 18.56 -0.60
C ALA A 280 22.33 18.66 -2.09
N THR A 281 23.03 19.58 -2.76
CA THR A 281 22.86 19.71 -4.21
C THR A 281 23.45 18.52 -4.95
N GLY A 282 22.62 17.87 -5.75
CA GLY A 282 22.99 16.75 -6.62
C GLY A 282 22.47 15.43 -6.08
N ALA A 283 22.26 14.47 -6.98
CA ALA A 283 21.78 13.15 -6.60
C ALA A 283 22.84 12.36 -5.83
N GLU A 284 22.43 11.76 -4.71
CA GLU A 284 23.21 10.76 -3.97
C GLU A 284 23.07 9.39 -4.63
N PHE A 285 21.86 9.08 -5.09
CA PHE A 285 21.54 7.80 -5.70
C PHE A 285 21.52 7.89 -7.21
N THR A 286 21.92 6.78 -7.84
CA THR A 286 21.80 6.56 -9.29
C THR A 286 20.78 5.48 -9.62
N ILE A 287 20.20 4.89 -8.59
CA ILE A 287 19.12 3.90 -8.64
C ILE A 287 17.78 4.55 -8.29
N THR A 288 16.66 3.86 -8.44
CA THR A 288 15.31 4.29 -8.04
C THR A 288 15.13 4.48 -6.53
N ARG A 289 15.85 5.45 -5.94
CA ARG A 289 15.86 5.77 -4.51
C ARG A 289 16.07 7.27 -4.28
N GLY A 290 15.30 7.85 -3.37
CA GLY A 290 15.61 9.15 -2.77
C GLY A 290 14.66 9.51 -1.65
N ASN A 291 14.36 10.80 -1.49
CA ASN A 291 13.68 11.31 -0.30
C ASN A 291 12.28 10.71 -0.09
N ASN A 292 11.51 10.51 -1.15
CA ASN A 292 10.09 10.19 -1.04
C ASN A 292 9.84 8.68 -1.11
N ALA A 293 10.66 7.95 -1.87
CA ALA A 293 10.48 6.52 -2.10
C ALA A 293 11.79 5.80 -2.42
N TYR A 294 11.78 4.49 -2.20
CA TYR A 294 12.78 3.53 -2.66
C TYR A 294 12.05 2.38 -3.36
N SER A 295 12.27 2.22 -4.67
CA SER A 295 11.65 1.15 -5.45
C SER A 295 12.65 0.08 -5.87
N TYR A 296 12.25 -1.18 -5.75
CA TYR A 296 13.04 -2.35 -6.10
C TYR A 296 12.13 -3.54 -6.45
N LEU A 297 12.70 -4.56 -7.07
CA LEU A 297 12.04 -5.84 -7.30
C LEU A 297 12.09 -6.69 -6.05
N ASP A 298 10.97 -7.28 -5.63
CA ASP A 298 10.95 -8.26 -4.53
C ASP A 298 10.32 -9.60 -4.94
N LEU A 299 10.91 -10.20 -5.97
CA LEU A 299 10.39 -11.42 -6.59
C LEU A 299 10.23 -12.61 -5.63
N CYS A 300 10.93 -12.59 -4.48
CA CYS A 300 11.03 -13.70 -3.54
C CYS A 300 10.37 -13.40 -2.18
N ASP A 301 9.65 -12.27 -2.03
CA ASP A 301 9.06 -11.85 -0.75
C ASP A 301 10.12 -11.81 0.37
N THR A 302 11.27 -11.21 0.07
CA THR A 302 12.42 -11.11 0.98
C THR A 302 12.57 -9.73 1.58
N ASN A 303 11.66 -8.81 1.25
CA ASN A 303 11.69 -7.42 1.65
C ASN A 303 12.96 -6.72 1.17
N SER A 304 13.50 -7.18 0.03
CA SER A 304 14.76 -6.70 -0.54
C SER A 304 14.91 -7.12 -1.99
N GLY A 305 15.64 -6.34 -2.78
CA GLY A 305 16.09 -6.82 -4.08
C GLY A 305 16.74 -5.75 -4.93
N ASN A 306 16.67 -5.94 -6.24
CA ASN A 306 17.39 -5.12 -7.20
C ASN A 306 16.58 -3.86 -7.57
N SER A 307 17.25 -2.72 -7.54
CA SER A 307 16.75 -1.46 -8.09
C SER A 307 17.40 -1.15 -9.44
N PRO A 308 16.64 -0.66 -10.43
CA PRO A 308 17.19 -0.17 -11.69
C PRO A 308 18.20 0.96 -11.47
N ASP A 309 19.32 0.94 -12.19
CA ASP A 309 20.39 1.94 -12.14
C ASP A 309 20.42 2.76 -13.44
N GLY A 310 20.16 4.06 -13.34
CA GLY A 310 20.20 5.02 -14.45
C GLY A 310 21.59 5.62 -14.70
N GLY A 311 22.58 5.20 -13.91
CA GLY A 311 23.95 5.68 -13.93
C GLY A 311 24.09 7.15 -13.52
N PRO A 312 25.29 7.75 -13.67
CA PRO A 312 25.54 9.14 -13.28
C PRO A 312 24.69 10.19 -14.02
N SER A 313 24.07 9.79 -15.14
CA SER A 313 23.16 10.63 -15.93
C SER A 313 21.69 10.50 -15.53
N LEU A 314 21.35 9.61 -14.59
CA LEU A 314 19.97 9.33 -14.18
C LEU A 314 19.05 9.02 -15.38
N ASN A 315 19.53 8.15 -16.26
CA ASN A 315 18.83 7.74 -17.47
C ASN A 315 18.07 6.43 -17.24
N PHE A 316 16.80 6.52 -16.86
CA PHE A 316 15.90 5.38 -16.64
C PHE A 316 15.01 5.11 -17.87
N ASP A 317 15.64 4.98 -19.04
CA ASP A 317 14.98 4.68 -20.32
C ASP A 317 14.93 3.17 -20.59
N PHE A 318 14.17 2.43 -19.78
CA PHE A 318 13.99 0.98 -19.91
C PHE A 318 12.70 0.66 -20.68
N PRO A 319 12.75 -0.02 -21.84
CA PRO A 319 11.58 -0.20 -22.70
C PRO A 319 10.62 -1.29 -22.19
N PHE A 320 9.32 -1.00 -22.18
CA PHE A 320 8.27 -1.97 -21.81
C PHE A 320 7.96 -3.00 -22.91
N ASN A 321 7.99 -2.60 -24.19
CA ASN A 321 7.69 -3.45 -25.36
C ASN A 321 6.44 -4.33 -25.23
N LEU A 322 5.34 -3.79 -24.70
CA LEU A 322 4.08 -4.53 -24.51
C LEU A 322 3.42 -4.88 -25.86
N PRO A 323 2.66 -6.00 -25.94
CA PRO A 323 2.42 -6.98 -24.88
C PRO A 323 3.54 -8.02 -24.77
N GLN A 324 4.04 -8.27 -23.57
CA GLN A 324 4.98 -9.36 -23.26
C GLN A 324 4.94 -9.71 -21.77
N ALA A 325 5.61 -10.80 -21.36
CA ALA A 325 5.63 -11.23 -19.96
C ALA A 325 6.34 -10.22 -19.03
N PRO A 326 5.83 -9.97 -17.81
CA PRO A 326 6.42 -9.06 -16.82
C PRO A 326 7.89 -9.30 -16.50
N ALA A 327 8.34 -10.55 -16.56
CA ALA A 327 9.73 -10.92 -16.37
C ALA A 327 10.70 -10.23 -17.36
N ASN A 328 10.22 -9.78 -18.53
CA ASN A 328 11.03 -9.15 -19.57
C ASN A 328 11.16 -7.62 -19.45
N PHE A 329 10.46 -6.98 -18.52
CA PHE A 329 10.49 -5.53 -18.33
C PHE A 329 10.57 -5.11 -16.85
N ARG A 330 11.14 -5.97 -16.00
CA ARG A 330 11.32 -5.74 -14.56
C ARG A 330 11.91 -4.37 -14.21
N ASP A 331 12.95 -3.93 -14.93
CA ASP A 331 13.54 -2.61 -14.66
C ASP A 331 12.57 -1.47 -14.98
N ALA A 332 11.82 -1.58 -16.07
CA ALA A 332 10.81 -0.59 -16.45
C ALA A 332 9.64 -0.56 -15.44
N SER A 333 9.26 -1.72 -14.89
CA SER A 333 8.23 -1.84 -13.85
C SER A 333 8.62 -1.08 -12.57
N ALA A 334 9.80 -1.34 -12.01
CA ALA A 334 10.30 -0.62 -10.83
C ALA A 334 10.50 0.88 -11.08
N VAL A 335 10.90 1.28 -12.30
CA VAL A 335 10.97 2.70 -12.68
C VAL A 335 9.59 3.36 -12.74
N ASN A 336 8.57 2.68 -13.28
CA ASN A 336 7.20 3.19 -13.30
C ASN A 336 6.65 3.36 -11.88
N LEU A 337 6.87 2.37 -11.02
CA LEU A 337 6.45 2.40 -9.62
C LEU A 337 7.12 3.55 -8.84
N PHE A 338 8.43 3.73 -9.04
CA PHE A 338 9.18 4.86 -8.46
C PHE A 338 8.63 6.21 -8.94
N TYR A 339 8.39 6.35 -10.24
CA TYR A 339 7.82 7.57 -10.81
C TYR A 339 6.45 7.88 -10.21
N LEU A 340 5.54 6.91 -10.16
CA LEU A 340 4.20 7.11 -9.63
C LEU A 340 4.21 7.49 -8.15
N ASN A 341 4.99 6.81 -7.30
CA ASN A 341 5.13 7.16 -5.88
C ASN A 341 5.61 8.61 -5.68
N ASN A 342 6.60 9.06 -6.45
CA ASN A 342 7.10 10.42 -6.36
C ASN A 342 6.12 11.46 -6.91
N VAL A 343 5.38 11.14 -7.98
CA VAL A 343 4.34 12.02 -8.52
C VAL A 343 3.19 12.18 -7.52
N ILE A 344 2.71 11.08 -6.93
CA ILE A 344 1.65 11.12 -5.92
C ILE A 344 2.11 11.94 -4.71
N HIS A 345 3.34 11.71 -4.22
CA HIS A 345 3.95 12.54 -3.19
C HIS A 345 3.90 14.04 -3.56
N ASP A 346 4.44 14.40 -4.73
CA ASP A 346 4.59 15.80 -5.12
C ASP A 346 3.24 16.51 -5.34
N VAL A 347 2.23 15.79 -5.83
CA VAL A 347 0.86 16.31 -5.96
C VAL A 347 0.23 16.51 -4.59
N MET A 348 0.21 15.48 -3.74
CA MET A 348 -0.47 15.53 -2.44
C MET A 348 0.19 16.54 -1.49
N TYR A 349 1.48 16.80 -1.66
CA TYR A 349 2.19 17.89 -0.98
C TYR A 349 1.53 19.26 -1.22
N GLN A 350 1.08 19.55 -2.45
CA GLN A 350 0.44 20.83 -2.78
C GLN A 350 -0.88 21.01 -2.04
N TYR A 351 -1.61 19.92 -1.81
CA TYR A 351 -2.89 19.91 -1.08
C TYR A 351 -2.72 19.83 0.44
N GLY A 352 -1.48 19.73 0.91
CA GLY A 352 -1.11 19.82 2.32
C GLY A 352 -0.81 18.49 2.99
N PHE A 353 -0.63 17.38 2.26
CA PHE A 353 0.05 16.22 2.83
C PHE A 353 1.56 16.48 2.84
N ASP A 354 1.97 17.35 3.76
CA ASP A 354 3.33 17.85 3.96
C ASP A 354 4.00 17.20 5.18
N GLU A 355 5.24 17.59 5.46
CA GLU A 355 6.08 16.99 6.52
C GLU A 355 5.42 17.08 7.89
N ALA A 356 4.90 18.26 8.25
CA ALA A 356 4.23 18.44 9.54
C ALA A 356 2.91 17.66 9.65
N SER A 357 2.29 17.32 8.50
CA SER A 357 1.09 16.49 8.42
C SER A 357 1.40 14.99 8.29
N GLY A 358 2.67 14.61 8.34
CA GLY A 358 3.16 13.22 8.32
C GLY A 358 3.15 12.58 6.93
N ASN A 359 3.64 13.30 5.92
CA ASN A 359 3.99 12.72 4.63
C ASN A 359 5.14 11.70 4.75
N PHE A 360 5.52 11.10 3.63
CA PHE A 360 6.56 10.06 3.59
C PHE A 360 7.86 10.63 3.04
N GLN A 361 8.80 10.98 3.92
CA GLN A 361 10.09 11.54 3.54
C GLN A 361 11.24 11.05 4.43
N GLU A 362 12.36 10.68 3.81
CA GLU A 362 13.60 10.39 4.53
C GLU A 362 14.07 11.62 5.33
N ASN A 363 14.01 12.80 4.69
CA ASN A 363 14.44 14.06 5.28
C ASN A 363 13.40 15.15 5.08
N ASN A 364 12.89 15.64 6.20
CA ASN A 364 11.85 16.68 6.23
C ASN A 364 12.41 18.10 6.12
N TYR A 365 13.73 18.26 5.94
CA TYR A 365 14.42 19.53 5.78
C TYR A 365 14.14 20.58 6.88
N GLY A 366 13.75 20.11 8.07
CA GLY A 366 13.37 20.95 9.22
C GLY A 366 11.95 21.52 9.17
N ASN A 367 11.08 21.04 8.28
CA ASN A 367 9.70 21.51 8.09
C ASN A 367 8.68 20.94 9.09
N GLY A 368 9.11 20.08 10.01
CA GLY A 368 8.24 19.42 11.00
C GLY A 368 8.10 17.92 10.74
N GLY A 369 7.18 17.27 11.47
CA GLY A 369 6.97 15.82 11.38
C GLY A 369 8.15 14.98 11.87
N ALA A 370 8.01 13.67 11.75
CA ALA A 370 9.07 12.70 11.95
C ALA A 370 9.45 12.06 10.61
N GLY A 371 10.61 12.43 10.06
CA GLY A 371 11.14 11.81 8.83
C GLY A 371 11.78 10.44 9.07
N SER A 372 12.61 10.00 8.12
CA SER A 372 13.10 8.61 7.99
C SER A 372 12.00 7.63 7.60
N ASP A 373 11.05 8.08 6.78
CA ASP A 373 9.83 7.31 6.49
C ASP A 373 9.36 7.36 5.04
N TYR A 374 10.30 7.43 4.09
CA TYR A 374 10.02 7.22 2.67
C TYR A 374 9.31 5.88 2.40
N VAL A 375 8.59 5.78 1.27
CA VAL A 375 7.88 4.54 0.89
C VAL A 375 8.84 3.49 0.35
N ASN A 376 8.86 2.29 0.94
CA ASN A 376 9.46 1.11 0.30
C ASN A 376 8.46 0.56 -0.72
N ALA A 377 8.77 0.63 -2.01
CA ALA A 377 7.84 0.29 -3.09
C ALA A 377 8.34 -0.93 -3.90
N GLU A 378 7.70 -2.08 -3.69
CA GLU A 378 8.11 -3.38 -4.19
C GLU A 378 7.37 -3.73 -5.47
N ALA A 379 8.11 -3.79 -6.58
CA ALA A 379 7.58 -4.16 -7.89
C ALA A 379 7.66 -5.68 -8.11
N GLN A 380 6.61 -6.25 -8.70
CA GLN A 380 6.48 -7.68 -8.97
C GLN A 380 6.78 -8.55 -7.73
N ASP A 381 6.26 -8.12 -6.59
CA ASP A 381 6.47 -8.78 -5.32
C ASP A 381 5.94 -10.23 -5.36
N GLY A 382 6.75 -11.17 -4.86
CA GLY A 382 6.46 -12.61 -4.90
C GLY A 382 5.54 -13.13 -3.78
N GLY A 383 5.16 -12.26 -2.84
CA GLY A 383 4.32 -12.58 -1.68
C GLY A 383 2.85 -12.77 -2.03
N GLY A 384 2.41 -12.33 -3.22
CA GLY A 384 1.04 -12.44 -3.68
C GLY A 384 0.87 -12.36 -5.20
N THR A 385 -0.37 -12.56 -5.64
CA THR A 385 -0.84 -12.29 -7.02
C THR A 385 -2.25 -11.72 -6.93
N ASP A 386 -2.69 -11.07 -8.02
CA ASP A 386 -4.07 -10.58 -8.19
C ASP A 386 -4.53 -9.66 -7.06
N ASN A 387 -3.59 -8.88 -6.51
CA ASN A 387 -3.76 -8.02 -5.35
C ASN A 387 -2.64 -6.94 -5.33
N ALA A 388 -2.69 -6.03 -4.37
CA ALA A 388 -1.60 -5.16 -3.93
C ALA A 388 -1.86 -4.77 -2.47
N ASN A 389 -0.85 -4.31 -1.74
CA ASN A 389 -1.06 -3.87 -0.37
C ASN A 389 -0.18 -2.67 0.02
N PHE A 390 -0.59 -2.01 1.10
CA PHE A 390 0.15 -0.91 1.71
C PHE A 390 0.13 -1.01 3.25
N ALA A 391 1.32 -1.11 3.85
CA ALA A 391 1.51 -1.05 5.29
C ALA A 391 1.75 0.41 5.73
N THR A 392 0.87 0.95 6.58
CA THR A 392 1.01 2.34 7.08
C THR A 392 1.33 2.40 8.58
N PRO A 393 2.61 2.36 8.98
CA PRO A 393 2.98 2.66 10.36
C PRO A 393 2.87 4.18 10.66
N PRO A 394 2.86 4.57 11.94
CA PRO A 394 2.91 5.96 12.37
C PRO A 394 4.10 6.74 11.78
N ASP A 395 3.98 8.06 11.77
CA ASP A 395 5.01 9.02 11.33
C ASP A 395 6.41 8.71 11.88
N GLY A 396 7.41 8.75 11.00
CA GLY A 396 8.80 8.39 11.31
C GLY A 396 9.13 6.90 11.19
N SER A 397 8.25 6.11 10.59
CA SER A 397 8.51 4.70 10.23
C SER A 397 8.11 4.47 8.78
N ASN A 398 8.97 3.81 8.00
CA ASN A 398 8.74 3.61 6.57
C ASN A 398 7.48 2.78 6.30
N PRO A 399 6.53 3.28 5.50
CA PRO A 399 5.50 2.44 4.93
C PRO A 399 6.07 1.52 3.85
N ARG A 400 5.30 0.50 3.48
CA ARG A 400 5.64 -0.46 2.42
C ARG A 400 4.48 -0.66 1.48
N MET A 401 4.73 -0.56 0.19
CA MET A 401 3.80 -0.84 -0.89
C MET A 401 4.27 -2.11 -1.62
N GLN A 402 3.41 -3.11 -1.73
CA GLN A 402 3.71 -4.37 -2.43
C GLN A 402 2.81 -4.50 -3.65
N MET A 403 3.41 -4.48 -4.84
CA MET A 403 2.69 -4.57 -6.11
C MET A 403 2.87 -5.96 -6.73
N TYR A 404 1.77 -6.67 -6.94
CA TYR A 404 1.81 -8.03 -7.45
C TYR A 404 1.56 -8.13 -8.96
N LEU A 405 1.83 -9.32 -9.48
CA LEU A 405 1.41 -9.72 -10.83
C LEU A 405 -0.06 -10.18 -10.82
N TRP A 406 -0.74 -9.97 -11.94
CA TRP A 406 -2.14 -10.28 -12.14
C TRP A 406 -2.35 -11.21 -13.34
N GLY A 407 -3.40 -12.03 -13.33
CA GLY A 407 -3.85 -12.76 -14.52
C GLY A 407 -2.95 -13.90 -14.98
N GLY A 408 -2.26 -14.59 -14.06
CA GLY A 408 -1.45 -15.79 -14.34
C GLY A 408 -2.14 -17.08 -13.92
N GLY A 409 -2.56 -17.91 -14.88
CA GLY A 409 -2.90 -19.32 -14.61
C GLY A 409 -4.03 -19.58 -13.60
N THR A 410 -5.07 -18.75 -13.54
CA THR A 410 -6.21 -18.98 -12.63
C THR A 410 -7.22 -20.01 -13.15
N ALA A 411 -7.09 -20.44 -14.42
CA ALA A 411 -7.96 -21.43 -15.04
C ALA A 411 -7.20 -22.36 -16.01
N PRO A 412 -7.72 -23.58 -16.27
CA PRO A 412 -7.14 -24.48 -17.27
C PRO A 412 -7.13 -23.86 -18.67
N VAL A 413 -5.94 -23.75 -19.25
CA VAL A 413 -5.72 -23.33 -20.63
C VAL A 413 -5.77 -24.55 -21.54
N ALA A 414 -6.65 -24.52 -22.53
CA ALA A 414 -6.74 -25.58 -23.54
C ALA A 414 -5.53 -25.56 -24.49
N ASN A 415 -5.06 -26.76 -24.86
CA ASN A 415 -3.96 -26.98 -25.82
C ASN A 415 -2.61 -26.39 -25.39
N ILE A 416 -2.35 -26.29 -24.09
CA ILE A 416 -1.06 -25.85 -23.55
C ILE A 416 0.06 -26.89 -23.81
N PHE A 417 -0.33 -28.16 -23.95
CA PHE A 417 0.58 -29.29 -24.14
C PHE A 417 0.03 -30.30 -25.16
N THR A 418 0.90 -30.87 -25.98
CA THR A 418 0.56 -31.91 -26.96
C THR A 418 1.56 -33.05 -26.87
N ILE A 419 1.07 -34.29 -26.74
CA ILE A 419 1.91 -35.47 -26.93
C ILE A 419 1.91 -35.83 -28.41
N ASN A 420 3.10 -35.82 -29.03
CA ASN A 420 3.27 -35.85 -30.47
C ASN A 420 3.04 -37.25 -31.09
N GLY A 421 3.01 -38.32 -30.27
CA GLY A 421 2.81 -39.69 -30.77
C GLY A 421 2.69 -40.73 -29.67
N GLY A 422 2.41 -41.98 -30.06
CA GLY A 422 2.25 -43.11 -29.14
C GLY A 422 0.83 -43.28 -28.59
N PRO A 423 0.64 -44.16 -27.59
CA PRO A 423 -0.68 -44.49 -27.04
C PRO A 423 -1.40 -43.33 -26.34
N LEU A 424 -0.64 -42.32 -25.91
CA LEU A 424 -1.13 -41.12 -25.22
C LEU A 424 -1.11 -39.88 -26.15
N ALA A 425 -1.04 -40.06 -27.47
CA ALA A 425 -1.05 -38.93 -28.40
C ALA A 425 -2.35 -38.13 -28.26
N GLY A 426 -2.22 -36.81 -28.11
CA GLY A 426 -3.37 -35.94 -27.85
C GLY A 426 -2.96 -34.55 -27.42
N VAL A 427 -3.97 -33.68 -27.33
CA VAL A 427 -3.85 -32.33 -26.77
C VAL A 427 -4.35 -32.35 -25.33
N TYR A 428 -3.66 -31.60 -24.48
CA TYR A 428 -3.88 -31.56 -23.05
C TYR A 428 -4.12 -30.12 -22.61
N SER A 429 -5.05 -29.96 -21.66
CA SER A 429 -5.23 -28.72 -20.93
C SER A 429 -4.35 -28.71 -19.68
N GLY A 430 -3.98 -27.51 -19.24
CA GLY A 430 -3.22 -27.35 -18.03
C GLY A 430 -3.25 -25.93 -17.52
N VAL A 431 -2.78 -25.76 -16.30
CA VAL A 431 -2.76 -24.48 -15.59
C VAL A 431 -1.32 -24.01 -15.51
N ALA A 432 -1.00 -22.86 -16.12
CA ALA A 432 0.35 -22.31 -16.06
C ALA A 432 0.75 -21.97 -14.62
N ALA A 433 2.02 -22.14 -14.27
CA ALA A 433 2.54 -21.67 -12.99
C ALA A 433 2.48 -20.13 -12.91
N GLY A 434 2.15 -19.60 -11.74
CA GLY A 434 2.26 -18.16 -11.44
C GLY A 434 3.71 -17.69 -11.23
N PHE A 435 4.69 -18.57 -11.43
CA PHE A 435 6.12 -18.32 -11.24
C PHE A 435 6.93 -18.99 -12.35
N GLY A 436 8.22 -18.67 -12.44
CA GLY A 436 9.09 -19.17 -13.49
C GLY A 436 8.97 -18.37 -14.79
N ALA A 437 9.45 -18.95 -15.88
CA ALA A 437 9.32 -18.31 -17.19
C ALA A 437 7.90 -18.52 -17.77
N GLY A 438 7.47 -17.56 -18.60
CA GLY A 438 6.23 -17.69 -19.35
C GLY A 438 6.24 -18.92 -20.27
N ILE A 439 5.07 -19.48 -20.52
CA ILE A 439 4.93 -20.70 -21.33
C ILE A 439 5.39 -20.41 -22.77
N PRO A 440 6.39 -21.15 -23.30
CA PRO A 440 6.97 -20.88 -24.60
C PRO A 440 6.05 -21.29 -25.74
N ILE A 441 6.23 -20.66 -26.90
CA ILE A 441 5.60 -21.08 -28.14
C ILE A 441 6.50 -22.12 -28.81
N ASN A 442 5.97 -23.35 -29.01
CA ASN A 442 6.62 -24.46 -29.71
C ASN A 442 7.93 -24.95 -29.08
N LEU A 443 7.95 -25.21 -27.77
CA LEU A 443 9.04 -25.98 -27.15
C LEU A 443 8.73 -27.48 -27.29
N THR A 444 9.53 -28.20 -28.08
CA THR A 444 9.35 -29.65 -28.32
C THR A 444 10.56 -30.41 -27.82
N ASP A 445 10.36 -31.31 -26.86
CA ASP A 445 11.40 -32.17 -26.32
C ASP A 445 10.81 -33.47 -25.76
N ASP A 446 11.70 -34.40 -25.39
CA ASP A 446 11.28 -35.63 -24.73
C ASP A 446 10.93 -35.37 -23.26
N LEU A 447 9.92 -36.08 -22.77
CA LEU A 447 9.50 -36.06 -21.38
C LEU A 447 10.33 -37.07 -20.59
N VAL A 448 10.79 -36.65 -19.42
CA VAL A 448 11.53 -37.49 -18.47
C VAL A 448 10.88 -37.37 -17.11
N LEU A 449 10.50 -38.50 -16.53
CA LEU A 449 9.98 -38.57 -15.16
C LEU A 449 11.11 -38.28 -14.19
N ILE A 450 10.89 -37.37 -13.25
CA ILE A 450 11.88 -37.09 -12.20
C ILE A 450 11.98 -38.29 -11.25
N GLU A 451 13.20 -38.59 -10.77
CA GLU A 451 13.45 -39.59 -9.74
C GLU A 451 14.33 -38.95 -8.65
N ASP A 452 13.91 -39.02 -7.40
CA ASP A 452 14.69 -38.63 -6.22
C ASP A 452 15.11 -39.85 -5.37
N ASP A 453 15.77 -39.60 -4.25
CA ASP A 453 16.34 -40.64 -3.39
C ASP A 453 15.40 -41.12 -2.27
N ASP A 454 14.16 -40.61 -2.20
CA ASP A 454 13.13 -41.00 -1.22
C ASP A 454 13.62 -40.96 0.24
N ALA A 455 14.60 -40.09 0.52
CA ALA A 455 15.33 -40.06 1.79
C ALA A 455 14.69 -39.12 2.83
N GLY A 456 13.71 -38.31 2.42
CA GLY A 456 13.09 -37.28 3.22
C GLY A 456 11.77 -37.69 3.87
N VAL A 457 10.89 -36.70 4.01
CA VAL A 457 9.56 -36.85 4.60
C VAL A 457 8.54 -37.33 3.56
N SER A 458 8.75 -37.00 2.29
CA SER A 458 7.98 -37.58 1.20
C SER A 458 8.42 -39.02 0.97
N THR A 459 7.48 -39.89 0.60
CA THR A 459 7.76 -41.30 0.26
C THR A 459 7.41 -41.61 -1.20
N ASP A 460 7.34 -40.59 -2.05
CA ASP A 460 7.06 -40.73 -3.48
C ASP A 460 8.30 -40.33 -4.28
N PRO A 461 9.01 -41.28 -4.93
CA PRO A 461 10.28 -41.00 -5.59
C PRO A 461 10.15 -40.07 -6.81
N ASN A 462 8.92 -39.79 -7.25
CA ASN A 462 8.64 -39.03 -8.46
C ASN A 462 8.15 -37.61 -8.17
N ASP A 463 8.21 -37.18 -6.92
CA ASP A 463 7.69 -35.89 -6.51
C ASP A 463 8.77 -34.79 -6.46
N GLY A 464 10.06 -35.15 -6.49
CA GLY A 464 11.16 -34.20 -6.55
C GLY A 464 11.33 -33.38 -5.27
N CYS A 465 10.95 -33.94 -4.12
CA CYS A 465 11.13 -33.32 -2.81
C CYS A 465 12.47 -33.62 -2.18
N ASP A 466 13.20 -34.62 -2.69
CA ASP A 466 14.50 -35.00 -2.18
C ASP A 466 15.61 -34.87 -3.24
N ASN A 467 16.77 -35.50 -3.03
CA ASN A 467 17.89 -35.34 -3.96
C ASN A 467 17.60 -36.07 -5.26
N ILE A 468 17.58 -35.32 -6.37
CA ILE A 468 17.35 -35.90 -7.70
C ILE A 468 18.48 -36.87 -8.07
N THR A 469 18.12 -38.13 -8.35
CA THR A 469 19.06 -39.20 -8.65
C THR A 469 19.26 -39.41 -10.16
N ASN A 470 18.29 -39.02 -10.97
CA ASN A 470 18.33 -39.15 -12.42
C ASN A 470 18.65 -37.85 -13.18
N GLY A 471 19.33 -36.89 -12.53
CA GLY A 471 19.60 -35.56 -13.08
C GLY A 471 20.24 -35.53 -14.47
N GLY A 472 21.10 -36.51 -14.78
CA GLY A 472 21.70 -36.64 -16.12
C GLY A 472 20.68 -36.89 -17.25
N ALA A 473 19.53 -37.48 -16.95
CA ALA A 473 18.45 -37.70 -17.91
C ALA A 473 17.57 -36.46 -18.11
N LEU A 474 17.48 -35.58 -17.11
CA LEU A 474 16.67 -34.35 -17.16
C LEU A 474 17.30 -33.25 -18.01
N ASN A 475 18.63 -33.27 -18.17
CA ASN A 475 19.36 -32.21 -18.85
C ASN A 475 18.90 -32.03 -20.31
N GLY A 476 18.35 -30.85 -20.62
CA GLY A 476 17.80 -30.50 -21.93
C GLY A 476 16.41 -31.07 -22.20
N LYS A 477 15.71 -31.61 -21.19
CA LYS A 477 14.42 -32.32 -21.35
C LYS A 477 13.28 -31.66 -20.57
N ILE A 478 12.05 -32.09 -20.86
CA ILE A 478 10.85 -31.64 -20.14
C ILE A 478 10.66 -32.58 -18.94
N ALA A 479 10.80 -32.05 -17.73
CA ALA A 479 10.61 -32.83 -16.52
C ALA A 479 9.12 -33.08 -16.26
N VAL A 480 8.74 -34.32 -15.97
CA VAL A 480 7.41 -34.69 -15.46
C VAL A 480 7.57 -35.00 -13.97
N ILE A 481 6.81 -34.30 -13.14
CA ILE A 481 6.95 -34.34 -11.70
C ILE A 481 5.57 -34.57 -11.10
N ARG A 482 5.44 -35.54 -10.19
CA ARG A 482 4.18 -35.75 -9.47
C ARG A 482 4.05 -34.71 -8.35
N ARG A 483 2.86 -34.17 -8.15
CA ARG A 483 2.56 -33.34 -6.98
C ARG A 483 2.72 -34.17 -5.71
N GLY A 484 3.36 -33.59 -4.71
CA GLY A 484 3.67 -34.23 -3.43
C GLY A 484 3.70 -33.22 -2.29
N GLU A 485 4.54 -33.47 -1.29
CA GLU A 485 4.50 -32.76 0.01
C GLU A 485 5.23 -31.40 0.02
N CYS A 486 6.32 -31.26 -0.74
CA CYS A 486 7.05 -29.99 -0.85
C CYS A 486 6.40 -29.01 -1.84
N GLU A 487 6.78 -27.74 -1.71
CA GLU A 487 6.26 -26.65 -2.53
C GLU A 487 6.60 -26.79 -4.04
N PHE A 488 5.75 -26.24 -4.90
CA PHE A 488 5.91 -26.36 -6.36
C PHE A 488 7.20 -25.71 -6.86
N GLY A 489 7.56 -24.53 -6.35
CA GLY A 489 8.80 -23.85 -6.72
C GLY A 489 10.04 -24.69 -6.43
N PHE A 490 10.08 -25.39 -5.30
CA PHE A 490 11.18 -26.29 -4.94
C PHE A 490 11.35 -27.42 -5.96
N LYS A 491 10.24 -28.09 -6.31
CA LYS A 491 10.24 -29.20 -7.28
C LYS A 491 10.75 -28.76 -8.65
N VAL A 492 10.22 -27.63 -9.13
CA VAL A 492 10.60 -27.09 -10.44
C VAL A 492 12.04 -26.59 -10.42
N LEU A 493 12.48 -25.95 -9.34
CA LEU A 493 13.87 -25.52 -9.17
C LEU A 493 14.84 -26.71 -9.11
N ALA A 494 14.46 -27.81 -8.47
CA ALA A 494 15.25 -29.05 -8.46
C ALA A 494 15.43 -29.62 -9.87
N ALA A 495 14.36 -29.67 -10.67
CA ALA A 495 14.44 -30.08 -12.07
C ALA A 495 15.31 -29.12 -12.91
N GLN A 496 15.12 -27.80 -12.75
CA GLN A 496 15.93 -26.77 -13.40
C GLN A 496 17.42 -26.91 -13.08
N ASN A 497 17.78 -27.13 -11.81
CA ASN A 497 19.16 -27.28 -11.38
C ASN A 497 19.82 -28.54 -11.97
N ASN A 498 19.02 -29.52 -12.40
CA ASN A 498 19.46 -30.70 -13.15
C ASN A 498 19.39 -30.52 -14.68
N GLY A 499 19.13 -29.30 -15.16
CA GLY A 499 19.19 -28.91 -16.56
C GLY A 499 17.88 -29.10 -17.34
N ALA A 500 16.76 -29.37 -16.69
CA ALA A 500 15.46 -29.39 -17.36
C ALA A 500 15.16 -28.05 -18.03
N VAL A 501 14.45 -28.07 -19.18
CA VAL A 501 14.07 -26.88 -19.94
C VAL A 501 12.62 -26.44 -19.72
N ALA A 502 11.81 -27.31 -19.10
CA ALA A 502 10.44 -27.06 -18.67
C ALA A 502 10.01 -28.11 -17.64
N ALA A 503 8.95 -27.84 -16.87
CA ALA A 503 8.37 -28.80 -15.93
C ALA A 503 6.86 -28.95 -16.11
N ILE A 504 6.37 -30.19 -16.01
CA ILE A 504 4.96 -30.56 -15.98
C ILE A 504 4.65 -31.16 -14.62
N ILE A 505 3.78 -30.50 -13.85
CA ILE A 505 3.33 -30.98 -12.55
C ILE A 505 2.06 -31.80 -12.74
N VAL A 506 2.08 -33.07 -12.36
CA VAL A 506 0.91 -33.95 -12.40
C VAL A 506 0.19 -33.89 -11.06
N ASN A 507 -1.08 -33.50 -11.05
CA ASN A 507 -1.86 -33.50 -9.81
C ASN A 507 -1.97 -34.92 -9.23
N ASN A 508 -1.83 -35.05 -7.91
CA ASN A 508 -2.00 -36.30 -7.17
C ASN A 508 -3.40 -36.44 -6.54
N VAL A 509 -4.24 -35.40 -6.65
CA VAL A 509 -5.64 -35.40 -6.20
C VAL A 509 -6.56 -35.46 -7.43
N ALA A 510 -7.63 -36.24 -7.34
CA ALA A 510 -8.63 -36.31 -8.39
C ALA A 510 -9.36 -34.95 -8.55
N GLY A 511 -9.40 -34.44 -9.78
CA GLY A 511 -10.04 -33.15 -10.09
C GLY A 511 -9.22 -32.32 -11.07
N ASP A 512 -9.53 -31.03 -11.11
CA ASP A 512 -8.81 -30.05 -11.95
C ASP A 512 -7.33 -29.93 -11.56
N PRO A 513 -6.46 -29.47 -12.47
CA PRO A 513 -5.08 -29.16 -12.12
C PRO A 513 -5.01 -28.11 -11.00
N PRO A 514 -4.06 -28.21 -10.06
CA PRO A 514 -3.92 -27.25 -8.98
C PRO A 514 -3.40 -25.91 -9.51
N LEU A 515 -3.81 -24.81 -8.85
CA LEU A 515 -3.07 -23.56 -8.90
C LEU A 515 -1.71 -23.78 -8.22
N MET A 516 -0.64 -23.31 -8.85
CA MET A 516 0.72 -23.50 -8.35
C MET A 516 1.30 -22.18 -7.84
N GLY A 517 1.35 -22.03 -6.52
CA GLY A 517 2.08 -20.95 -5.87
C GLY A 517 3.59 -21.15 -5.94
N ALA A 518 4.34 -20.05 -5.99
CA ALA A 518 5.80 -20.05 -6.05
C ALA A 518 6.45 -20.76 -4.86
N GLY A 519 5.88 -20.60 -3.66
CA GLY A 519 6.57 -20.99 -2.42
C GLY A 519 7.83 -20.16 -2.20
N VAL A 520 8.67 -20.59 -1.26
CA VAL A 520 9.86 -19.86 -0.79
C VAL A 520 10.92 -19.71 -1.88
N VAL A 521 11.07 -20.69 -2.78
CA VAL A 521 12.14 -20.68 -3.80
C VAL A 521 11.66 -20.55 -5.25
N GLY A 522 10.34 -20.45 -5.48
CA GLY A 522 9.78 -20.36 -6.83
C GLY A 522 10.25 -19.16 -7.64
N CYS A 523 10.62 -18.07 -6.98
CA CYS A 523 11.21 -16.89 -7.60
C CYS A 523 12.56 -17.15 -8.30
N GLN A 524 13.28 -18.22 -7.93
CA GLN A 524 14.54 -18.63 -8.54
C GLN A 524 14.33 -19.50 -9.79
N VAL A 525 13.09 -19.87 -10.07
CA VAL A 525 12.73 -20.62 -11.27
C VAL A 525 12.77 -19.67 -12.47
N THR A 526 13.40 -20.15 -13.53
CA THR A 526 13.63 -19.46 -14.81
C THR A 526 13.17 -20.30 -16.00
N ILE A 527 12.70 -21.53 -15.75
CA ILE A 527 12.08 -22.40 -16.76
C ILE A 527 10.55 -22.32 -16.67
N PRO A 528 9.82 -22.58 -17.77
CA PRO A 528 8.37 -22.64 -17.76
C PRO A 528 7.85 -23.87 -17.02
N ALA A 529 6.76 -23.70 -16.28
CA ALA A 529 6.06 -24.77 -15.60
C ALA A 529 4.54 -24.67 -15.74
N PHE A 530 3.86 -25.81 -15.80
CA PHE A 530 2.39 -25.87 -15.77
C PHE A 530 1.93 -27.19 -15.14
N ALA A 531 0.71 -27.19 -14.59
CA ALA A 531 0.09 -28.36 -13.99
C ALA A 531 -0.94 -28.99 -14.92
N ILE A 532 -1.07 -30.32 -14.86
CA ILE A 532 -2.13 -31.09 -15.52
C ILE A 532 -2.91 -31.92 -14.50
N SER A 533 -4.10 -32.35 -14.91
CA SER A 533 -5.01 -33.11 -14.05
C SER A 533 -4.41 -34.48 -13.70
N ASN A 534 -4.88 -35.06 -12.59
CA ASN A 534 -4.50 -36.43 -12.23
C ASN A 534 -4.92 -37.44 -13.31
N VAL A 535 -6.10 -37.23 -13.90
CA VAL A 535 -6.68 -38.11 -14.94
C VAL A 535 -5.81 -38.15 -16.18
N ASP A 536 -5.26 -37.01 -16.59
CA ASP A 536 -4.42 -36.90 -17.77
C ASP A 536 -2.96 -37.27 -17.50
N GLY A 537 -2.45 -36.93 -16.32
CA GLY A 537 -1.02 -37.04 -16.00
C GLY A 537 -0.56 -38.39 -15.44
N GLU A 538 -1.38 -39.13 -14.69
CA GLU A 538 -0.96 -40.44 -14.17
C GLU A 538 -0.68 -41.49 -15.25
N PRO A 539 -1.41 -41.54 -16.38
CA PRO A 539 -1.03 -42.38 -17.52
C PRO A 539 0.35 -42.03 -18.10
N ILE A 540 0.72 -40.74 -18.10
CA ILE A 540 2.03 -40.26 -18.56
C ILE A 540 3.13 -40.77 -17.63
N ILE A 541 2.95 -40.61 -16.31
CA ILE A 541 3.89 -41.11 -15.30
C ILE A 541 4.07 -42.62 -15.44
N THR A 542 2.96 -43.37 -15.51
CA THR A 542 2.99 -44.85 -15.62
C THR A 542 3.76 -45.32 -16.85
N LEU A 543 3.62 -44.62 -17.99
CA LEU A 543 4.32 -44.97 -19.22
C LEU A 543 5.82 -44.69 -19.12
N LEU A 544 6.21 -43.55 -18.53
CA LEU A 544 7.61 -43.17 -18.35
C LEU A 544 8.32 -44.07 -17.33
N ASP A 545 7.68 -44.36 -16.20
CA ASP A 545 8.17 -45.29 -15.17
C ASP A 545 8.37 -46.72 -15.71
N GLY A 546 7.49 -47.14 -16.62
CA GLY A 546 7.63 -48.40 -17.36
C GLY A 546 8.75 -48.42 -18.42
N GLY A 547 9.56 -47.36 -18.54
CA GLY A 547 10.62 -47.20 -19.54
C GLY A 547 10.14 -46.80 -20.94
N GLY A 548 8.89 -46.34 -21.06
CA GLY A 548 8.36 -45.76 -22.29
C GLY A 548 8.99 -44.40 -22.62
N SER A 549 8.90 -43.98 -23.87
CA SER A 549 9.36 -42.64 -24.31
C SER A 549 8.19 -41.84 -24.84
N ILE A 550 8.14 -40.57 -24.44
CA ILE A 550 7.11 -39.62 -24.85
C ILE A 550 7.83 -38.37 -25.36
N ASN A 551 7.45 -37.92 -26.55
CA ASN A 551 7.87 -36.64 -27.08
C ASN A 551 6.68 -35.69 -27.05
N GLY A 552 6.87 -34.49 -26.49
CA GLY A 552 5.80 -33.54 -26.25
C GLY A 552 6.16 -32.14 -26.74
N THR A 553 5.13 -31.37 -27.06
CA THR A 553 5.23 -29.97 -27.46
C THR A 553 4.44 -29.10 -26.50
N ILE A 554 5.11 -28.14 -25.87
CA ILE A 554 4.50 -27.07 -25.07
C ILE A 554 4.18 -25.90 -26.00
N ASN A 555 2.97 -25.35 -25.83
CA ASN A 555 2.48 -24.24 -26.64
C ASN A 555 1.74 -23.20 -25.80
N GLY A 556 2.42 -22.08 -25.55
CA GLY A 556 1.90 -20.93 -24.81
C GLY A 556 0.98 -19.99 -25.59
N THR A 557 0.63 -20.30 -26.85
CA THR A 557 -0.17 -19.38 -27.69
C THR A 557 -1.50 -18.94 -27.06
N ASN A 558 -2.12 -19.81 -26.26
CA ASN A 558 -3.39 -19.54 -25.59
C ASN A 558 -3.23 -19.17 -24.11
N VAL A 559 -2.00 -19.09 -23.60
CA VAL A 559 -1.75 -18.76 -22.19
C VAL A 559 -1.82 -17.24 -22.07
N PRO A 560 -2.75 -16.69 -21.26
CA PRO A 560 -2.78 -15.26 -21.00
C PRO A 560 -1.44 -14.79 -20.44
N VAL A 561 -0.98 -13.64 -20.93
CA VAL A 561 0.20 -12.99 -20.39
C VAL A 561 -0.21 -12.33 -19.07
N SER A 562 0.47 -12.67 -17.97
CA SER A 562 0.26 -11.96 -16.71
C SER A 562 0.50 -10.47 -16.89
N LEU A 563 -0.30 -9.67 -16.21
CA LEU A 563 -0.19 -8.22 -16.18
C LEU A 563 0.55 -7.80 -14.91
N ASP A 564 1.19 -6.64 -14.98
CA ASP A 564 2.00 -6.11 -13.88
C ASP A 564 1.24 -4.96 -13.21
N GLY A 565 0.85 -5.14 -11.95
CA GLY A 565 0.10 -4.15 -11.19
C GLY A 565 0.87 -2.83 -11.01
N SER A 566 2.21 -2.84 -11.07
CA SER A 566 3.03 -1.61 -11.03
C SER A 566 2.83 -0.69 -12.23
N LEU A 567 2.15 -1.15 -13.29
CA LEU A 567 1.81 -0.32 -14.45
C LEU A 567 0.42 0.31 -14.36
N ASP A 568 -0.38 -0.07 -13.36
CA ASP A 568 -1.73 0.44 -13.15
C ASP A 568 -1.69 1.60 -12.14
N THR A 569 -1.84 2.82 -12.64
CA THR A 569 -1.80 4.05 -11.83
C THR A 569 -2.91 4.07 -10.79
N GLU A 570 -4.09 3.50 -11.10
CA GLU A 570 -5.21 3.46 -10.16
C GLU A 570 -4.87 2.60 -8.95
N ILE A 571 -4.21 1.44 -9.15
CA ILE A 571 -3.76 0.57 -8.05
C ILE A 571 -2.66 1.25 -7.23
N VAL A 572 -1.60 1.76 -7.88
CA VAL A 572 -0.49 2.40 -7.15
C VAL A 572 -0.98 3.60 -6.33
N THR A 573 -1.89 4.39 -6.89
CA THR A 573 -2.47 5.54 -6.19
C THR A 573 -3.43 5.10 -5.07
N HIS A 574 -4.19 4.02 -5.27
CA HIS A 574 -5.02 3.42 -4.24
C HIS A 574 -4.17 3.03 -3.02
N GLU A 575 -3.09 2.26 -3.25
CA GLU A 575 -2.21 1.81 -2.17
C GLU A 575 -1.58 3.00 -1.43
N TYR A 576 -1.09 4.01 -2.15
CA TYR A 576 -0.58 5.24 -1.52
C TYR A 576 -1.69 6.00 -0.76
N GLY A 577 -2.94 5.92 -1.24
CA GLY A 577 -4.14 6.47 -0.62
C GLY A 577 -4.42 5.92 0.78
N HIS A 578 -4.07 4.65 1.04
CA HIS A 578 -4.10 4.10 2.40
C HIS A 578 -3.11 4.85 3.30
N GLY A 579 -1.91 5.11 2.79
CA GLY A 579 -0.90 5.90 3.49
C GLY A 579 -1.39 7.29 3.87
N ILE A 580 -1.96 8.03 2.90
CA ILE A 580 -2.50 9.38 3.10
C ILE A 580 -3.62 9.38 4.14
N SER A 581 -4.63 8.53 3.96
CA SER A 581 -5.82 8.53 4.81
C SER A 581 -5.51 8.09 6.24
N ASN A 582 -4.63 7.09 6.44
CA ASN A 582 -4.21 6.63 7.76
C ASN A 582 -3.31 7.64 8.49
N ARG A 583 -2.41 8.37 7.80
CA ARG A 583 -1.58 9.41 8.43
C ARG A 583 -2.39 10.65 8.81
N LEU A 584 -3.35 11.05 7.99
CA LEU A 584 -4.14 12.26 8.25
C LEU A 584 -5.26 12.06 9.28
N THR A 585 -5.93 10.90 9.26
CA THR A 585 -7.08 10.62 10.14
C THR A 585 -6.63 10.39 11.58
N GLY A 586 -7.09 11.24 12.51
CA GLY A 586 -6.65 11.14 13.91
C GLY A 586 -5.20 11.56 14.16
N GLY A 587 -4.50 12.04 13.12
CA GLY A 587 -3.18 12.63 13.17
C GLY A 587 -2.02 11.65 12.91
N PRO A 588 -0.86 12.16 12.46
CA PRO A 588 0.22 11.37 11.88
C PRO A 588 0.84 10.32 12.82
N GLY A 589 0.75 10.53 14.13
CA GLY A 589 1.21 9.57 15.14
C GLY A 589 0.23 8.43 15.45
N ASN A 590 -0.95 8.37 14.81
CA ASN A 590 -1.96 7.36 15.08
C ASN A 590 -2.64 6.80 13.81
N THR A 591 -2.08 5.73 13.25
CA THR A 591 -2.59 5.07 12.04
C THR A 591 -3.65 3.99 12.32
N GLY A 592 -4.10 3.86 13.56
CA GLY A 592 -5.14 2.90 13.95
C GLY A 592 -6.58 3.42 13.80
N CYS A 593 -6.77 4.53 13.08
CA CYS A 593 -8.03 5.27 13.10
C CYS A 593 -9.05 4.85 12.03
N LEU A 594 -8.71 3.94 11.11
CA LEU A 594 -9.58 3.50 10.01
C LEU A 594 -9.82 1.99 10.03
N GLN A 595 -10.11 1.44 11.20
CA GLN A 595 -10.33 -0.01 11.40
C GLN A 595 -11.74 -0.35 11.88
N ASN A 596 -12.63 0.64 11.99
CA ASN A 596 -14.03 0.42 12.34
C ASN A 596 -14.84 -0.14 11.17
N GLN A 597 -16.00 -0.72 11.45
CA GLN A 597 -16.83 -1.38 10.43
C GLN A 597 -17.31 -0.44 9.31
N GLU A 598 -17.51 0.83 9.62
CA GLU A 598 -17.96 1.88 8.69
C GLU A 598 -16.78 2.76 8.19
N GLN A 599 -15.55 2.25 8.30
CA GLN A 599 -14.36 3.00 7.88
C GLN A 599 -14.36 3.27 6.37
N MET A 600 -13.78 4.39 5.99
CA MET A 600 -13.80 4.94 4.62
C MET A 600 -12.46 4.80 3.87
N GLY A 601 -11.46 4.15 4.48
CA GLY A 601 -10.09 3.90 3.99
C GLY A 601 -10.04 3.51 2.52
N GLU A 602 -10.64 2.37 2.19
CA GLU A 602 -10.76 1.84 0.82
C GLU A 602 -11.40 2.85 -0.15
N GLY A 603 -12.40 3.61 0.32
CA GLY A 603 -13.09 4.59 -0.49
C GLY A 603 -12.29 5.85 -0.77
N TRP A 604 -11.50 6.34 0.21
CA TRP A 604 -10.55 7.43 -0.06
C TRP A 604 -9.46 6.97 -1.04
N SER A 605 -8.96 5.76 -0.89
CA SER A 605 -7.95 5.20 -1.78
C SER A 605 -8.44 5.10 -3.23
N ASP A 606 -9.64 4.55 -3.46
CA ASP A 606 -10.27 4.55 -4.78
C ASP A 606 -10.48 5.98 -5.31
N PHE A 607 -10.98 6.90 -4.47
CA PHE A 607 -11.15 8.31 -4.84
C PHE A 607 -9.84 8.95 -5.33
N PHE A 608 -8.71 8.74 -4.65
CA PHE A 608 -7.43 9.29 -5.08
C PHE A 608 -7.00 8.72 -6.44
N GLY A 609 -7.12 7.40 -6.64
CA GLY A 609 -6.83 6.76 -7.93
C GLY A 609 -7.69 7.29 -9.08
N LEU A 610 -8.97 7.48 -8.83
CA LEU A 610 -9.92 8.02 -9.81
C LEU A 610 -9.61 9.48 -10.16
N VAL A 611 -9.47 10.37 -9.16
CA VAL A 611 -9.28 11.81 -9.39
C VAL A 611 -7.94 12.10 -10.07
N MET A 612 -6.88 11.37 -9.70
CA MET A 612 -5.55 11.52 -10.31
C MET A 612 -5.53 11.15 -11.80
N THR A 613 -6.50 10.36 -12.27
CA THR A 613 -6.55 9.84 -13.63
C THR A 613 -7.72 10.37 -14.46
N ILE A 614 -8.43 11.40 -13.97
CA ILE A 614 -9.37 12.18 -14.79
C ILE A 614 -8.57 12.92 -15.86
N TYR A 615 -9.04 12.86 -17.10
CA TYR A 615 -8.46 13.62 -18.20
C TYR A 615 -9.54 14.34 -19.03
N ASN A 616 -9.07 15.23 -19.89
CA ASN A 616 -9.97 16.07 -20.69
C ASN A 616 -10.81 15.22 -21.66
N GLY A 617 -12.13 15.31 -21.54
CA GLY A 617 -13.11 14.57 -22.34
C GLY A 617 -13.91 13.56 -21.53
N ASP A 618 -13.45 13.23 -20.33
CA ASP A 618 -14.19 12.38 -19.38
C ASP A 618 -15.50 13.05 -18.95
N GLN A 619 -16.47 12.21 -18.61
CA GLN A 619 -17.77 12.62 -18.06
C GLN A 619 -18.08 11.82 -16.80
N GLY A 620 -18.82 12.41 -15.87
CA GLY A 620 -19.21 11.71 -14.64
C GLY A 620 -19.98 10.41 -14.88
N ALA A 621 -20.78 10.36 -15.95
CA ALA A 621 -21.58 9.20 -16.31
C ALA A 621 -20.79 8.10 -17.05
N ASP A 622 -19.49 8.29 -17.31
CA ASP A 622 -18.65 7.26 -17.89
C ASP A 622 -18.51 6.06 -16.93
N ILE A 623 -18.13 4.91 -17.47
CA ILE A 623 -17.82 3.70 -16.69
C ILE A 623 -16.36 3.79 -16.25
N ARG A 624 -16.11 3.86 -14.94
CA ARG A 624 -14.77 3.88 -14.33
C ARG A 624 -14.57 2.66 -13.42
N GLY A 625 -14.00 1.60 -13.99
CA GLY A 625 -13.62 0.41 -13.24
C GLY A 625 -12.21 0.51 -12.65
N MET A 626 -12.08 0.35 -11.33
CA MET A 626 -10.78 0.28 -10.65
C MET A 626 -10.00 -0.97 -11.07
N ALA A 627 -8.70 -0.80 -11.31
CA ALA A 627 -7.79 -1.90 -11.69
C ALA A 627 -8.24 -2.62 -12.98
N SER A 628 -8.84 -1.88 -13.91
CA SER A 628 -9.42 -2.44 -15.14
C SER A 628 -8.39 -3.08 -16.06
N TYR A 629 -7.15 -2.57 -16.07
CA TYR A 629 -6.05 -3.20 -16.80
C TYR A 629 -5.62 -4.47 -16.10
N ALA A 630 -5.24 -4.39 -14.81
CA ALA A 630 -4.68 -5.54 -14.10
C ALA A 630 -5.65 -6.73 -14.02
N SER A 631 -6.95 -6.47 -13.82
CA SER A 631 -8.01 -7.49 -13.81
C SER A 631 -8.41 -8.00 -15.20
N GLY A 632 -8.12 -7.23 -16.26
CA GLY A 632 -8.62 -7.49 -17.61
C GLY A 632 -10.13 -7.29 -17.77
N ASP A 633 -10.82 -6.69 -16.79
CA ASP A 633 -12.24 -6.35 -16.85
C ASP A 633 -12.42 -4.82 -16.91
N PRO A 634 -13.06 -4.25 -17.95
CA PRO A 634 -13.32 -2.81 -18.03
C PRO A 634 -14.20 -2.26 -16.89
N ASN A 635 -14.97 -3.10 -16.18
CA ASN A 635 -15.73 -2.71 -15.00
C ASN A 635 -14.89 -2.72 -13.72
N GLY A 636 -13.68 -3.27 -13.78
CA GLY A 636 -12.77 -3.34 -12.64
C GLY A 636 -13.20 -4.35 -11.58
N ILE A 637 -12.72 -4.13 -10.36
CA ILE A 637 -12.73 -5.13 -9.29
C ILE A 637 -13.78 -4.88 -8.18
N ARG A 638 -14.51 -3.77 -8.26
CA ARG A 638 -15.53 -3.38 -7.27
C ARG A 638 -16.90 -3.92 -7.68
N THR A 639 -17.85 -3.94 -6.74
CA THR A 639 -19.23 -4.41 -6.97
C THR A 639 -19.90 -3.73 -8.18
N TYR A 640 -19.64 -2.43 -8.35
CA TYR A 640 -20.02 -1.67 -9.53
C TYR A 640 -18.86 -0.73 -9.93
N PRO A 641 -18.66 -0.46 -11.22
CA PRO A 641 -17.77 0.61 -11.64
C PRO A 641 -18.30 1.97 -11.16
N TYR A 642 -17.41 2.95 -10.98
CA TYR A 642 -17.78 4.30 -10.60
C TYR A 642 -18.41 5.04 -11.78
N SER A 643 -19.52 5.71 -11.51
CA SER A 643 -20.30 6.48 -12.48
C SER A 643 -21.34 7.31 -11.75
N THR A 644 -21.64 8.53 -12.22
CA THR A 644 -22.77 9.34 -11.73
C THR A 644 -24.13 8.87 -12.26
N ASN A 645 -24.12 7.83 -13.10
CA ASN A 645 -25.33 7.21 -13.59
C ASN A 645 -25.76 6.07 -12.65
N PHE A 646 -26.85 6.28 -11.91
CA PHE A 646 -27.46 5.28 -11.01
C PHE A 646 -27.86 3.95 -11.67
N ALA A 647 -27.97 3.89 -13.00
CA ALA A 647 -28.18 2.63 -13.71
C ALA A 647 -26.90 1.78 -13.84
N ILE A 648 -25.72 2.41 -13.69
CA ILE A 648 -24.39 1.79 -13.70
C ILE A 648 -23.93 1.52 -12.27
N ASN A 649 -24.02 2.54 -11.39
CA ASN A 649 -23.69 2.40 -9.98
C ASN A 649 -24.89 2.80 -9.10
N PRO A 650 -25.64 1.82 -8.55
CA PRO A 650 -26.83 2.10 -7.76
C PRO A 650 -26.53 2.36 -6.27
N HIS A 651 -25.27 2.44 -5.86
CA HIS A 651 -24.90 2.57 -4.45
C HIS A 651 -25.54 3.77 -3.76
N THR A 652 -25.98 3.54 -2.54
CA THR A 652 -26.48 4.51 -1.58
C THR A 652 -25.92 4.20 -0.21
N TYR A 653 -26.09 5.12 0.75
CA TYR A 653 -25.68 4.89 2.13
C TYR A 653 -26.35 3.65 2.78
N ASP A 654 -27.50 3.19 2.29
CA ASP A 654 -28.17 2.01 2.86
C ASP A 654 -27.43 0.70 2.55
N ASP A 655 -26.63 0.68 1.48
CA ASP A 655 -25.94 -0.52 0.99
C ASP A 655 -24.78 -0.98 1.89
N ILE A 656 -24.26 -0.11 2.76
CA ILE A 656 -23.23 -0.47 3.76
C ILE A 656 -23.69 -1.59 4.71
N LYS A 657 -25.00 -1.85 4.79
CA LYS A 657 -25.57 -2.93 5.60
C LYS A 657 -25.32 -4.31 4.99
N THR A 658 -25.11 -4.37 3.68
CA THR A 658 -25.02 -5.62 2.90
C THR A 658 -23.69 -5.77 2.19
N GLU A 659 -23.02 -4.67 1.86
CA GLU A 659 -21.69 -4.68 1.29
C GLU A 659 -20.66 -5.26 2.28
N VAL A 660 -19.67 -5.96 1.73
CA VAL A 660 -18.62 -6.61 2.53
C VAL A 660 -17.56 -5.57 2.89
N ALA A 661 -17.38 -5.32 4.18
CA ALA A 661 -16.27 -4.49 4.66
C ALA A 661 -14.93 -5.25 4.52
N PRO A 662 -13.82 -4.57 4.20
CA PRO A 662 -13.75 -3.12 4.02
C PRO A 662 -14.11 -2.65 2.60
N HIS A 663 -13.85 -3.43 1.55
CA HIS A 663 -13.87 -2.97 0.15
C HIS A 663 -15.24 -2.55 -0.39
N GLY A 664 -16.28 -3.35 -0.14
CA GLY A 664 -17.63 -3.04 -0.58
C GLY A 664 -18.15 -1.78 0.10
N VAL A 665 -17.91 -1.63 1.40
CA VAL A 665 -18.25 -0.41 2.16
C VAL A 665 -17.48 0.79 1.59
N GLY A 666 -16.17 0.67 1.37
CA GLY A 666 -15.36 1.70 0.72
C GLY A 666 -15.88 2.12 -0.65
N SER A 667 -16.38 1.17 -1.44
CA SER A 667 -16.94 1.44 -2.76
C SER A 667 -18.21 2.30 -2.71
N VAL A 668 -18.97 2.26 -1.61
CA VAL A 668 -20.10 3.17 -1.39
C VAL A 668 -19.59 4.59 -1.10
N TRP A 669 -18.53 4.74 -0.30
CA TRP A 669 -17.94 6.04 0.02
C TRP A 669 -17.31 6.71 -1.22
N ALA A 670 -16.50 5.97 -1.97
CA ALA A 670 -15.89 6.46 -3.20
C ALA A 670 -16.93 6.90 -4.23
N ALA A 671 -18.07 6.19 -4.35
CA ALA A 671 -19.17 6.60 -5.21
C ALA A 671 -19.74 7.97 -4.80
N MET A 672 -19.92 8.23 -3.50
CA MET A 672 -20.36 9.55 -3.01
C MET A 672 -19.35 10.66 -3.34
N LEU A 673 -18.05 10.39 -3.18
CA LEU A 673 -17.00 11.35 -3.51
C LEU A 673 -16.88 11.57 -5.02
N TRP A 674 -17.16 10.56 -5.84
CA TRP A 674 -17.21 10.66 -7.30
C TRP A 674 -18.31 11.62 -7.75
N GLU A 675 -19.52 11.49 -7.19
CA GLU A 675 -20.64 12.43 -7.44
C GLU A 675 -20.23 13.87 -7.06
N MET A 676 -19.72 14.08 -5.84
CA MET A 676 -19.26 15.39 -5.37
C MET A 676 -18.20 15.99 -6.31
N THR A 677 -17.27 15.18 -6.79
CA THR A 677 -16.19 15.63 -7.69
C THR A 677 -16.75 16.12 -9.02
N TRP A 678 -17.69 15.37 -9.61
CA TRP A 678 -18.28 15.75 -10.89
C TRP A 678 -19.20 16.96 -10.77
N ASP A 679 -19.97 17.09 -9.69
CA ASP A 679 -20.76 18.29 -9.47
C ASP A 679 -19.87 19.54 -9.28
N LEU A 680 -18.72 19.40 -8.63
CA LEU A 680 -17.71 20.46 -8.55
C LEU A 680 -17.08 20.76 -9.91
N ILE A 681 -16.79 19.74 -10.73
CA ILE A 681 -16.27 19.92 -12.09
C ILE A 681 -17.31 20.61 -12.98
N ASP A 682 -18.60 20.32 -12.83
CA ASP A 682 -19.67 20.94 -13.58
C ASP A 682 -19.81 22.44 -13.25
N GLU A 683 -19.61 22.81 -11.97
CA GLU A 683 -19.65 24.21 -11.54
C GLU A 683 -18.37 24.99 -11.89
N TYR A 684 -17.18 24.41 -11.64
CA TYR A 684 -15.90 25.12 -11.71
C TYR A 684 -15.05 24.77 -12.93
N GLY A 685 -15.46 23.78 -13.72
CA GLY A 685 -14.70 23.20 -14.82
C GLY A 685 -13.61 22.23 -14.35
N PHE A 686 -13.18 21.35 -15.25
CA PHE A 686 -11.99 20.52 -15.05
C PHE A 686 -10.72 21.31 -15.35
N ASP A 687 -9.70 21.17 -14.50
CA ASP A 687 -8.37 21.71 -14.72
C ASP A 687 -7.34 20.57 -14.75
N SER A 688 -6.63 20.46 -15.89
CA SER A 688 -5.65 19.42 -16.12
C SER A 688 -4.36 19.59 -15.30
N ASP A 689 -4.12 20.77 -14.72
CA ASP A 689 -3.01 20.97 -13.79
C ASP A 689 -3.39 20.39 -12.41
N ILE A 690 -3.10 19.12 -12.18
CA ILE A 690 -3.40 18.46 -10.91
C ILE A 690 -2.54 18.99 -9.75
N TYR A 691 -1.43 19.69 -10.01
CA TYR A 691 -0.54 20.20 -8.96
C TYR A 691 -1.03 21.55 -8.42
N ASN A 692 -1.38 22.47 -9.31
CA ASN A 692 -1.64 23.87 -8.95
C ASN A 692 -2.96 24.41 -9.52
N GLY A 693 -3.76 23.53 -10.13
CA GLY A 693 -5.01 23.89 -10.76
C GLY A 693 -6.06 24.40 -9.77
N THR A 694 -7.10 24.98 -10.34
CA THR A 694 -8.20 25.61 -9.57
C THR A 694 -9.58 25.10 -9.98
N GLY A 695 -9.63 24.04 -10.79
CA GLY A 695 -10.86 23.42 -11.24
C GLY A 695 -11.56 22.62 -10.14
N GLY A 696 -12.75 22.12 -10.44
CA GLY A 696 -13.57 21.34 -9.53
C GLY A 696 -12.85 20.08 -9.01
N ASN A 697 -12.03 19.44 -9.83
CA ASN A 697 -11.19 18.31 -9.43
C ASN A 697 -10.14 18.71 -8.38
N ASN A 698 -9.52 19.88 -8.50
CA ASN A 698 -8.57 20.38 -7.50
C ASN A 698 -9.28 20.78 -6.20
N ILE A 699 -10.46 21.40 -6.30
CA ILE A 699 -11.29 21.75 -5.13
C ILE A 699 -11.72 20.48 -4.39
N ALA A 700 -12.19 19.46 -5.11
CA ALA A 700 -12.57 18.18 -4.52
C ALA A 700 -11.39 17.54 -3.77
N LEU A 701 -10.20 17.49 -4.40
CA LEU A 701 -9.00 16.94 -3.78
C LEU A 701 -8.58 17.72 -2.51
N GLN A 702 -8.60 19.06 -2.57
CA GLN A 702 -8.28 19.91 -1.41
C GLN A 702 -9.25 19.68 -0.25
N LEU A 703 -10.56 19.63 -0.54
CA LEU A 703 -11.60 19.42 0.47
C LEU A 703 -11.50 18.03 1.12
N VAL A 704 -11.16 17.00 0.36
CA VAL A 704 -10.94 15.65 0.90
C VAL A 704 -9.72 15.62 1.82
N ILE A 705 -8.58 16.21 1.42
CA ILE A 705 -7.38 16.27 2.27
C ILE A 705 -7.64 17.06 3.56
N ASP A 706 -8.34 18.19 3.49
CA ASP A 706 -8.70 18.95 4.68
C ASP A 706 -9.74 18.19 5.55
N GLY A 707 -10.71 17.52 4.93
CA GLY A 707 -11.69 16.67 5.63
C GLY A 707 -11.02 15.54 6.43
N LEU A 708 -10.05 14.85 5.82
CA LEU A 708 -9.23 13.81 6.49
C LEU A 708 -8.52 14.34 7.75
N LYS A 709 -8.07 15.60 7.73
CA LYS A 709 -7.41 16.24 8.89
C LYS A 709 -8.40 16.64 9.99
N LEU A 710 -9.64 16.96 9.62
CA LEU A 710 -10.66 17.47 10.54
C LEU A 710 -11.49 16.35 11.19
N GLN A 711 -11.65 15.21 10.54
CA GLN A 711 -12.48 14.13 11.04
C GLN A 711 -11.89 13.44 12.29
N PRO A 712 -12.73 12.90 13.19
CA PRO A 712 -12.25 12.19 14.38
C PRO A 712 -11.54 10.88 14.02
N CYS A 713 -10.89 10.25 15.00
CA CYS A 713 -10.44 8.86 14.90
C CYS A 713 -11.65 7.91 14.90
N SER A 714 -11.59 6.83 14.11
CA SER A 714 -12.69 5.88 13.87
C SER A 714 -13.99 6.54 13.37
N PRO A 715 -13.94 7.39 12.33
CA PRO A 715 -15.11 8.08 11.81
C PRO A 715 -16.06 7.11 11.08
N GLY A 716 -17.36 7.42 11.09
CA GLY A 716 -18.32 6.90 10.09
C GLY A 716 -18.49 7.86 8.91
N PHE A 717 -19.33 7.51 7.93
CA PHE A 717 -19.54 8.30 6.71
C PHE A 717 -20.12 9.68 7.02
N VAL A 718 -21.00 9.75 8.02
CA VAL A 718 -21.57 11.02 8.48
C VAL A 718 -20.48 11.94 9.03
N ASP A 719 -19.51 11.41 9.77
CA ASP A 719 -18.39 12.18 10.29
C ASP A 719 -17.48 12.66 9.16
N GLY A 720 -17.18 11.80 8.19
CA GLY A 720 -16.38 12.15 7.00
C GLY A 720 -17.03 13.23 6.15
N ARG A 721 -18.33 13.10 5.85
CA ARG A 721 -19.11 14.10 5.10
C ARG A 721 -19.11 15.44 5.84
N ASP A 722 -19.41 15.42 7.13
CA ASP A 722 -19.47 16.64 7.94
C ASP A 722 -18.10 17.32 8.04
N ALA A 723 -16.99 16.56 8.02
CA ALA A 723 -15.63 17.10 7.96
C ALA A 723 -15.33 17.78 6.62
N ILE A 724 -15.77 17.22 5.49
CA ILE A 724 -15.63 17.84 4.15
C ILE A 724 -16.43 19.15 4.07
N LEU A 725 -17.68 19.13 4.55
CA LEU A 725 -18.54 20.31 4.62
C LEU A 725 -17.93 21.40 5.52
N GLU A 726 -17.33 21.01 6.63
CA GLU A 726 -16.64 21.91 7.54
C GLU A 726 -15.36 22.49 6.90
N ALA A 727 -14.61 21.68 6.16
CA ALA A 727 -13.47 22.16 5.38
C ALA A 727 -13.89 23.25 4.40
N ASP A 728 -15.00 23.07 3.67
CA ASP A 728 -15.55 24.08 2.76
C ASP A 728 -16.05 25.33 3.48
N GLU A 729 -16.73 25.17 4.61
CA GLU A 729 -17.19 26.29 5.44
C GLU A 729 -16.02 27.18 5.89
N ILE A 730 -14.89 26.57 6.25
CA ILE A 730 -13.73 27.27 6.81
C ILE A 730 -12.84 27.89 5.73
N SER A 731 -12.58 27.16 4.64
CA SER A 731 -11.68 27.60 3.56
C SER A 731 -12.38 28.52 2.56
N ASN A 732 -13.64 28.21 2.21
CA ASN A 732 -14.37 28.86 1.12
C ASN A 732 -15.61 29.62 1.60
N GLY A 733 -15.87 29.67 2.92
CA GLY A 733 -17.06 30.31 3.46
C GLY A 733 -18.37 29.58 3.11
N GLY A 734 -18.29 28.26 2.87
CA GLY A 734 -19.44 27.42 2.57
C GLY A 734 -19.96 27.56 1.15
N ALA A 735 -19.14 28.07 0.22
CA ALA A 735 -19.53 28.33 -1.17
C ALA A 735 -20.00 27.07 -1.90
N ASN A 736 -19.42 25.91 -1.57
CA ASN A 736 -19.71 24.63 -2.21
C ASN A 736 -20.68 23.78 -1.40
N ARG A 737 -21.13 24.25 -0.25
CA ARG A 737 -22.01 23.52 0.67
C ARG A 737 -23.20 22.87 -0.04
N CYS A 738 -23.87 23.57 -0.96
CA CYS A 738 -25.04 23.02 -1.67
C CYS A 738 -24.68 21.94 -2.71
N ILE A 739 -23.46 21.96 -3.24
CA ILE A 739 -22.95 20.95 -4.18
C ILE A 739 -22.54 19.69 -3.42
N ILE A 740 -21.92 19.86 -2.25
CA ILE A 740 -21.48 18.75 -1.40
C ILE A 740 -22.66 18.04 -0.70
N TRP A 741 -23.74 18.76 -0.37
CA TRP A 741 -24.94 18.24 0.30
C TRP A 741 -25.94 17.60 -0.65
#